data_AF-I7BQN7-F1
#
_entry.id   AF-I7BQN7-F1
#
_cell.length_a   1.000
_cell.length_b   1.000
_cell.length_c   1.000
_cell.angle_alpha   90.00
_cell.angle_beta   90.00
_cell.angle_gamma   90.00
#
_symmetry.space_group_name_H-M   'P 1'
#
loop_
_entity.id
_entity.type
_entity.pdbx_description
1 polymer ?
#
loop_
_entity_poly.entity_id
_entity_poly.type
_entity_poly.pdbx_seq_one_letter_code
_entity_poly.pdbx_strand_id
1 'polypeptide(L)'
;MNPVGSRSFAVALLITVLAVTSGMVMANPASAADSDTGHRVTVQQNNTDEKRNETTPHRNPDTYSEDGDLNSVEGWLADRLSTQLGDGAIHLSEGEYELAKDSVGEDYHERLGQYVDVAGETDGEGYEDEFEEAGEKQSQLSETVQEYRETKNEYEAAREAGNEERARERARELETLANEVESLGGSVRESYDKIENRTNADLAEANTAVKNLTETIQTEQTAVREQSFVETELTLTPERETISFHDPLVAAGELRTANGTPIANKEIRLGVGTHTERVTTDAAGTFTLEYRPTDEQLSSDEFTVQYVPKTQSVYLGDETNVSVSIEQAEPTVALNEVSREVSYSDEAAVAGELTVDGIPVDDVTLAVVLEEEQIGTVTVTDGVFNGTATVPASIPDGEAELDVRLPFDDQALAATTNTTTVIVRETQSELSVEGELADNQEITVNGTLSTGGGDGVEGQTVRLRVDGTAVGTVTTGAGGSFGGTVSIPDSVSGNDVTVTTVYEGRNTNLAPATAETVVMIGEAGAQLPTSIWLAGGFLVLIAAGLGFWWYRRSVVASTSDSPAGNRQSTLDGTTAAEKPADPSPETVTPLLERAHEQLTNGRSDDATRTSYAAVRRALAAQIDTQDAMTHWEFYRTYRNEGSTDAELLQEITQGYERAAFGRESVSTDEASGILERARTLCGSNESTSDSALADD
;
A
#
# COMPACT_ATOMS: atom_id res chain seq x y z
N MET A 1 30.97 -38.43 29.20
CA MET A 1 30.82 -39.02 30.56
C MET A 1 31.42 -38.09 31.60
N ASN A 2 30.57 -37.33 32.30
CA ASN A 2 30.67 -36.99 33.73
C ASN A 2 29.58 -35.94 34.04
N PRO A 3 28.71 -36.16 35.03
CA PRO A 3 27.54 -35.31 35.25
C PRO A 3 27.61 -34.46 36.54
N VAL A 4 26.64 -33.54 36.61
CA VAL A 4 26.06 -32.86 37.78
C VAL A 4 26.85 -31.69 38.39
N GLY A 5 26.23 -30.51 38.34
CA GLY A 5 26.52 -29.35 39.18
C GLY A 5 25.43 -28.29 39.06
N SER A 6 24.62 -28.15 40.10
CA SER A 6 23.38 -27.36 40.20
C SER A 6 23.56 -25.84 40.03
N ARG A 7 22.60 -25.22 39.35
CA ARG A 7 22.39 -23.76 39.29
C ARG A 7 21.65 -23.26 40.55
N SER A 8 22.19 -22.24 41.20
CA SER A 8 21.50 -21.38 42.15
C SER A 8 22.27 -20.05 42.20
N PHE A 9 21.74 -19.01 41.56
CA PHE A 9 22.28 -17.65 41.68
C PHE A 9 21.21 -16.77 42.32
N ALA A 10 21.51 -16.34 43.55
CA ALA A 10 20.79 -15.30 44.27
C ALA A 10 21.43 -13.95 43.89
N VAL A 11 20.61 -12.98 43.48
CA VAL A 11 21.03 -11.60 43.25
C VAL A 11 20.62 -10.78 44.47
N ALA A 12 21.61 -10.27 45.19
CA ALA A 12 21.45 -9.34 46.30
C ALA A 12 21.72 -7.91 45.80
N LEU A 13 20.73 -7.04 46.01
CA LEU A 13 20.73 -5.62 45.73
C LEU A 13 21.56 -4.86 46.79
N LEU A 14 22.59 -4.12 46.39
CA LEU A 14 23.41 -3.29 47.28
C LEU A 14 23.21 -1.80 46.96
N ILE A 15 22.52 -1.09 47.85
CA ILE A 15 22.36 0.36 47.88
C ILE A 15 23.53 0.94 48.68
N THR A 16 24.24 1.94 48.14
CA THR A 16 25.27 2.68 48.88
C THR A 16 24.97 4.18 48.83
N VAL A 17 24.51 4.71 49.96
CA VAL A 17 24.35 6.14 50.27
C VAL A 17 25.63 6.60 50.96
N LEU A 18 26.25 7.68 50.48
CA LEU A 18 27.35 8.34 51.18
C LEU A 18 26.89 9.73 51.65
N ALA A 19 26.76 9.88 52.96
CA ALA A 19 26.68 11.15 53.66
C ALA A 19 27.99 11.35 54.44
N VAL A 20 28.64 12.51 54.30
CA VAL A 20 29.65 12.99 55.25
C VAL A 20 29.38 14.46 55.57
N THR A 21 29.53 14.73 56.86
CA THR A 21 29.02 15.82 57.70
C THR A 21 30.03 16.95 57.95
N SER A 22 29.51 18.18 58.05
CA SER A 22 29.73 19.20 59.12
C SER A 22 31.10 19.84 59.37
N GLY A 23 31.10 21.19 59.46
CA GLY A 23 32.14 21.97 60.16
C GLY A 23 32.02 23.51 60.04
N MET A 24 31.28 24.14 60.97
CA MET A 24 31.16 25.58 61.24
C MET A 24 32.49 26.28 61.61
N VAL A 25 32.62 27.60 61.36
CA VAL A 25 32.73 28.70 62.36
C VAL A 25 32.81 30.09 61.68
N MET A 26 32.27 31.08 62.40
CA MET A 26 31.84 32.44 62.03
C MET A 26 32.91 33.53 61.90
N ALA A 27 32.58 34.64 61.21
CA ALA A 27 32.62 36.01 61.75
C ALA A 27 31.91 37.05 60.82
N ASN A 28 30.84 37.67 61.34
CA ASN A 28 30.23 38.96 60.89
C ASN A 28 31.01 40.13 61.57
N PRO A 29 30.73 41.46 61.44
CA PRO A 29 29.52 42.21 61.02
C PRO A 29 29.84 43.41 60.08
N ALA A 30 29.02 44.40 59.70
CA ALA A 30 27.75 45.01 60.10
C ALA A 30 27.21 45.76 58.84
N SER A 31 25.91 45.99 58.62
CA SER A 31 25.07 47.05 59.22
C SER A 31 23.61 46.81 58.76
N ALA A 32 22.63 46.54 59.65
CA ALA A 32 21.76 47.49 60.38
C ALA A 32 20.96 48.45 59.45
N ALA A 33 19.63 48.59 59.51
CA ALA A 33 18.68 48.28 60.59
C ALA A 33 17.22 48.09 60.13
N ASP A 34 16.59 47.19 60.87
CA ASP A 34 15.19 46.98 61.28
C ASP A 34 14.26 48.22 61.36
N SER A 35 12.98 48.07 60.99
CA SER A 35 11.85 48.06 61.94
C SER A 35 10.48 48.19 61.25
N ASP A 36 9.60 47.25 61.62
CA ASP A 36 8.18 47.17 61.32
C ASP A 36 7.33 48.03 62.29
N THR A 37 6.14 48.41 61.81
CA THR A 37 4.94 48.94 62.47
C THR A 37 4.90 50.40 62.97
N GLY A 38 3.88 51.14 62.47
CA GLY A 38 3.15 52.08 63.31
C GLY A 38 2.72 53.43 62.71
N HIS A 39 1.60 53.42 61.98
CA HIS A 39 0.57 54.48 61.97
C HIS A 39 0.85 55.90 61.41
N ARG A 40 0.10 56.19 60.33
CA ARG A 40 -0.50 57.48 59.91
C ARG A 40 0.48 58.58 59.47
N VAL A 41 0.26 59.10 58.26
CA VAL A 41 -0.25 60.47 57.98
C VAL A 41 0.15 60.87 56.54
N THR A 42 -0.88 61.32 55.81
CA THR A 42 -0.88 62.16 54.59
C THR A 42 -0.20 61.68 53.32
N VAL A 43 -1.07 61.40 52.35
CA VAL A 43 -0.88 61.66 50.92
C VAL A 43 -0.26 63.04 50.75
N GLN A 44 1.02 63.07 50.39
CA GLN A 44 1.59 64.23 49.72
C GLN A 44 1.31 64.05 48.23
N GLN A 45 0.33 64.81 47.74
CA GLN A 45 0.16 65.02 46.31
C GLN A 45 1.47 65.58 45.74
N ASN A 46 2.11 64.80 44.87
CA ASN A 46 2.89 65.36 43.78
C ASN A 46 2.48 64.59 42.53
N ASN A 47 1.73 65.28 41.67
CA ASN A 47 1.36 64.81 40.35
C ASN A 47 2.63 64.71 39.50
N THR A 48 2.94 63.51 39.02
CA THR A 48 3.61 63.33 37.74
C THR A 48 3.20 61.95 37.21
N ASP A 49 2.70 61.94 35.97
CA ASP A 49 2.01 60.84 35.31
C ASP A 49 2.89 59.57 35.20
N GLU A 50 2.65 58.59 36.07
CA GLU A 50 3.07 57.20 35.84
C GLU A 50 1.86 56.40 35.38
N LYS A 51 1.86 56.04 34.10
CA LYS A 51 0.92 55.06 33.53
C LYS A 51 1.21 53.70 34.18
N ARG A 52 0.40 53.31 35.17
CA ARG A 52 0.30 51.92 35.60
C ARG A 52 -0.24 51.10 34.43
N ASN A 53 0.52 50.09 34.00
CA ASN A 53 0.06 49.07 33.07
C ASN A 53 -0.88 48.12 33.84
N GLU A 54 -2.12 48.53 34.04
CA GLU A 54 -3.17 47.69 34.63
C GLU A 54 -3.68 46.75 33.52
N THR A 55 -3.17 45.53 33.44
CA THR A 55 -3.80 44.46 32.67
C THR A 55 -5.19 44.20 33.27
N THR A 56 -6.24 44.35 32.47
CA THR A 56 -7.63 44.13 32.92
C THR A 56 -7.78 42.67 33.38
N PRO A 57 -8.34 42.37 34.57
CA PRO A 57 -8.59 40.99 34.98
C PRO A 57 -9.65 40.33 34.09
N HIS A 58 -9.53 39.01 33.92
CA HIS A 58 -10.43 38.10 33.20
C HIS A 58 -11.89 38.60 33.14
N ARG A 59 -12.40 38.87 31.93
CA ARG A 59 -13.80 39.24 31.68
C ARG A 59 -14.64 37.98 31.44
N ASN A 60 -15.90 37.99 31.86
CA ASN A 60 -16.82 36.86 31.66
C ASN A 60 -17.14 36.72 30.14
N PRO A 61 -16.84 35.56 29.51
CA PRO A 61 -17.05 35.32 28.08
C PRO A 61 -18.49 35.58 27.62
N ASP A 62 -19.49 35.25 28.46
CA ASP A 62 -20.91 35.43 28.14
C ASP A 62 -21.35 36.90 28.04
N THR A 63 -20.49 37.82 28.47
CA THR A 63 -20.75 39.27 28.52
C THR A 63 -19.80 40.08 27.65
N TYR A 64 -18.84 39.42 27.00
CA TYR A 64 -17.89 40.04 26.09
C TYR A 64 -18.41 39.87 24.67
N SER A 65 -18.71 40.99 24.00
CA SER A 65 -19.37 41.03 22.70
C SER A 65 -18.64 41.91 21.70
N GLU A 66 -17.34 42.17 21.94
CA GLU A 66 -16.47 42.80 20.94
C GLU A 66 -15.98 41.69 20.01
N ASP A 67 -16.03 41.94 18.71
CA ASP A 67 -15.45 41.03 17.72
C ASP A 67 -13.95 40.91 18.00
N GLY A 68 -13.46 39.68 18.18
CA GLY A 68 -12.05 39.41 18.41
C GLY A 68 -11.21 39.81 17.19
N ASP A 69 -9.94 40.15 17.42
CA ASP A 69 -9.00 40.42 16.32
C ASP A 69 -8.42 39.11 15.79
N LEU A 70 -9.16 38.45 14.90
CA LEU A 70 -8.77 37.16 14.31
C LEU A 70 -7.44 37.25 13.54
N ASN A 71 -7.12 38.39 12.92
CA ASN A 71 -5.83 38.59 12.25
C ASN A 71 -4.65 38.54 13.25
N SER A 72 -4.85 39.06 14.48
CA SER A 72 -3.84 38.96 15.54
C SER A 72 -3.68 37.52 16.05
N VAL A 73 -4.76 36.73 16.07
CA VAL A 73 -4.71 35.30 16.45
C VAL A 73 -4.03 34.47 15.38
N GLU A 74 -4.38 34.69 14.11
CA GLU A 74 -3.75 34.07 12.94
C GLU A 74 -2.23 34.30 12.95
N GLY A 75 -1.79 35.56 13.12
CA GLY A 75 -0.36 35.89 13.19
C GLY A 75 0.36 35.26 14.38
N TRP A 76 -0.31 35.12 15.53
CA TRP A 76 0.26 34.42 16.69
C TRP A 76 0.40 32.91 16.44
N LEU A 77 -0.56 32.29 15.77
CA LEU A 77 -0.51 30.87 15.40
C LEU A 77 0.59 30.62 14.37
N ALA A 78 0.73 31.48 13.35
CA ALA A 78 1.81 31.39 12.36
C ALA A 78 3.21 31.52 12.99
N ASP A 79 3.40 32.47 13.92
CA ASP A 79 4.65 32.62 14.69
C ASP A 79 4.94 31.38 15.54
N ARG A 80 3.91 30.80 16.16
CA ARG A 80 4.03 29.60 16.98
C ARG A 80 4.40 28.36 16.16
N LEU A 81 3.77 28.16 15.01
CA LEU A 81 4.07 27.07 14.08
C LEU A 81 5.50 27.21 13.55
N SER A 82 5.90 28.44 13.18
CA SER A 82 7.27 28.72 12.72
C SER A 82 8.31 28.45 13.80
N THR A 83 8.04 28.83 15.05
CA THR A 83 8.91 28.53 16.19
C THR A 83 9.06 27.02 16.38
N GLN A 84 7.98 26.25 16.25
CA GLN A 84 8.03 24.78 16.36
C GLN A 84 8.86 24.15 15.24
N LEU A 85 8.69 24.59 13.99
CA LEU A 85 9.54 24.17 12.87
C LEU A 85 11.02 24.47 13.16
N GLY A 86 11.30 25.68 13.63
CA GLY A 86 12.65 26.12 13.97
C GLY A 86 13.30 25.31 15.10
N ASP A 87 12.59 25.11 16.21
CA ASP A 87 13.05 24.31 17.33
C ASP A 87 13.33 22.87 16.90
N GLY A 88 12.45 22.28 16.07
CA GLY A 88 12.65 20.93 15.56
C GLY A 88 13.88 20.81 14.65
N ALA A 89 14.16 21.80 13.80
CA ALA A 89 15.36 21.80 12.96
C ALA A 89 16.65 21.89 13.80
N ILE A 90 16.63 22.69 14.87
CA ILE A 90 17.75 22.82 15.80
C ILE A 90 17.97 21.49 16.54
N HIS A 91 16.94 20.91 17.16
CA HIS A 91 17.01 19.61 17.83
C HIS A 91 17.55 18.52 16.89
N LEU A 92 17.10 18.51 15.64
CA LEU A 92 17.57 17.55 14.63
C LEU A 92 19.07 17.69 14.37
N SER A 93 19.56 18.93 14.23
CA SER A 93 20.99 19.22 14.03
C SER A 93 21.86 18.87 15.24
N GLU A 94 21.28 18.88 16.44
CA GLU A 94 21.93 18.52 17.71
C GLU A 94 21.87 17.02 18.01
N GLY A 95 21.17 16.23 17.18
CA GLY A 95 21.01 14.78 17.34
C GLY A 95 19.91 14.39 18.33
N GLU A 96 19.00 15.30 18.64
CA GLU A 96 17.86 15.09 19.54
C GLU A 96 16.62 14.67 18.73
N TYR A 97 16.66 13.49 18.09
CA TYR A 97 15.68 13.04 17.10
C TYR A 97 14.24 12.98 17.62
N GLU A 98 14.04 12.47 18.84
CA GLU A 98 12.71 12.42 19.47
C GLU A 98 12.15 13.83 19.71
N LEU A 99 12.98 14.77 20.15
CA LEU A 99 12.57 16.16 20.35
C LEU A 99 12.31 16.89 19.03
N ALA A 100 13.06 16.55 17.97
CA ALA A 100 12.80 17.07 16.63
C ALA A 100 11.46 16.58 16.08
N LYS A 101 11.14 15.30 16.29
CA LYS A 101 9.87 14.68 15.90
C LYS A 101 8.70 15.25 16.68
N ASP A 102 8.84 15.40 17.99
CA ASP A 102 7.81 16.01 18.85
C ASP A 102 7.49 17.45 18.45
N SER A 103 8.49 18.23 17.99
CA SER A 103 8.29 19.61 17.54
C SER A 103 7.32 19.75 16.36
N VAL A 104 7.22 18.73 15.49
CA VAL A 104 6.27 18.66 14.37
C VAL A 104 5.21 17.56 14.58
N GLY A 105 5.04 17.10 15.81
CA GLY A 105 4.13 16.03 16.19
C GLY A 105 2.70 16.48 16.45
N GLU A 106 1.99 15.82 17.36
CA GLU A 106 0.56 16.06 17.65
C GLU A 106 0.27 17.53 18.00
N ASP A 107 1.10 18.14 18.84
CA ASP A 107 0.95 19.55 19.26
C ASP A 107 1.09 20.54 18.09
N TYR A 108 1.88 20.21 17.08
CA TYR A 108 2.02 21.02 15.87
C TYR A 108 0.76 20.92 15.00
N HIS A 109 0.29 19.70 14.77
CA HIS A 109 -0.91 19.44 13.97
C HIS A 109 -2.18 20.03 14.63
N GLU A 110 -2.27 19.99 15.96
CA GLU A 110 -3.37 20.66 16.68
C GLU A 110 -3.35 22.17 16.44
N ARG A 111 -2.17 22.79 16.47
CA ARG A 111 -2.02 24.24 16.22
C ARG A 111 -2.24 24.60 14.76
N LEU A 112 -1.86 23.72 13.83
CA LEU A 112 -2.13 23.89 12.41
C LEU A 112 -3.64 23.84 12.16
N GLY A 113 -4.36 22.91 12.78
CA GLY A 113 -5.83 22.88 12.73
C GLY A 113 -6.46 24.18 13.24
N GLN A 114 -5.97 24.72 14.36
CA GLN A 114 -6.41 26.03 14.86
C GLN A 114 -6.08 27.17 13.90
N TYR A 115 -4.94 27.11 13.21
CA TYR A 115 -4.55 28.10 12.20
C TYR A 115 -5.50 28.06 11.01
N VAL A 116 -5.81 26.87 10.49
CA VAL A 116 -6.76 26.65 9.39
C VAL A 116 -8.15 27.20 9.75
N ASP A 117 -8.64 26.90 10.95
CA ASP A 117 -9.95 27.39 11.42
C ASP A 117 -9.99 28.93 11.46
N VAL A 118 -8.92 29.57 11.96
CA VAL A 118 -8.86 31.03 12.08
C VAL A 118 -8.64 31.71 10.73
N ALA A 119 -7.75 31.17 9.88
CA ALA A 119 -7.46 31.70 8.54
C ALA A 119 -8.70 31.61 7.63
N GLY A 120 -9.53 30.58 7.78
CA GLY A 120 -10.80 30.46 7.06
C GLY A 120 -11.85 31.54 7.43
N GLU A 121 -11.69 32.20 8.57
CA GLU A 121 -12.55 33.30 9.04
C GLU A 121 -11.95 34.69 8.80
N THR A 122 -10.69 34.80 8.35
CA THR A 122 -10.06 36.08 7.99
C THR A 122 -10.15 36.35 6.48
N ASP A 123 -10.07 37.62 6.07
CA ASP A 123 -10.09 38.04 4.66
C ASP A 123 -8.72 37.83 3.96
N GLY A 124 -7.78 37.10 4.60
CA GLY A 124 -6.40 36.87 4.14
C GLY A 124 -6.26 35.65 3.24
N GLU A 125 -5.14 35.56 2.51
CA GLU A 125 -4.70 34.30 1.91
C GLU A 125 -4.06 33.47 3.05
N GLY A 126 -4.68 32.35 3.42
CA GLY A 126 -4.11 31.41 4.38
C GLY A 126 -2.86 30.73 3.82
N TYR A 127 -1.97 30.31 4.73
CA TYR A 127 -0.71 29.63 4.41
C TYR A 127 -0.67 28.20 4.96
N GLU A 128 -1.83 27.58 5.12
CA GLU A 128 -1.99 26.26 5.73
C GLU A 128 -1.21 25.18 4.98
N ASP A 129 -1.29 25.18 3.65
CA ASP A 129 -0.61 24.22 2.78
C ASP A 129 0.91 24.31 2.97
N GLU A 130 1.46 25.51 3.17
CA GLU A 130 2.90 25.71 3.37
C GLU A 130 3.37 25.18 4.74
N PHE A 131 2.58 25.39 5.81
CA PHE A 131 2.91 24.87 7.13
C PHE A 131 2.74 23.35 7.19
N GLU A 132 1.68 22.81 6.62
CA GLU A 132 1.46 21.36 6.50
C GLU A 132 2.65 20.69 5.78
N GLU A 133 2.98 21.18 4.58
CA GLU A 133 4.09 20.66 3.78
C GLU A 133 5.43 20.76 4.51
N ALA A 134 5.69 21.86 5.22
CA ALA A 134 6.92 22.04 6.00
C ALA A 134 7.02 21.05 7.16
N GLY A 135 5.93 20.85 7.91
CA GLY A 135 5.88 19.91 9.03
C GLY A 135 6.07 18.46 8.57
N GLU A 136 5.39 18.05 7.51
CA GLU A 136 5.50 16.70 6.94
C GLU A 136 6.93 16.40 6.46
N LYS A 137 7.52 17.30 5.66
CA LYS A 137 8.89 17.12 5.15
C LYS A 137 9.93 17.11 6.27
N GLN A 138 9.75 17.94 7.30
CA GLN A 138 10.66 17.96 8.44
C GLN A 138 10.56 16.67 9.28
N SER A 139 9.35 16.11 9.41
CA SER A 139 9.14 14.81 10.05
C SER A 139 9.86 13.70 9.27
N GLN A 140 9.67 13.64 7.95
CA GLN A 140 10.36 12.68 7.06
C GLN A 140 11.89 12.82 7.13
N LEU A 141 12.40 14.05 7.12
CA LEU A 141 13.82 14.31 7.27
C LEU A 141 14.35 13.80 8.63
N SER A 142 13.59 14.00 9.70
CA SER A 142 13.98 13.55 11.05
C SER A 142 14.07 12.02 11.13
N GLU A 143 13.12 11.31 10.53
CA GLU A 143 13.10 9.85 10.44
C GLU A 143 14.27 9.32 9.62
N THR A 144 14.50 9.87 8.42
CA THR A 144 15.61 9.45 7.53
C THR A 144 16.97 9.68 8.19
N VAL A 145 17.14 10.79 8.92
CA VAL A 145 18.39 11.08 9.65
C VAL A 145 18.59 10.10 10.81
N GLN A 146 17.53 9.74 11.53
CA GLN A 146 17.60 8.72 12.58
C GLN A 146 18.03 7.37 11.99
N GLU A 147 17.41 6.94 10.90
CA GLU A 147 17.75 5.69 10.22
C GLU A 147 19.21 5.68 9.71
N TYR A 148 19.68 6.80 9.15
CA TYR A 148 21.09 6.96 8.77
C TYR A 148 22.03 6.73 9.95
N ARG A 149 21.71 7.27 11.13
CA ARG A 149 22.56 7.12 12.34
C ARG A 149 22.54 5.70 12.89
N GLU A 150 21.38 5.06 12.91
CA GLU A 150 21.24 3.66 13.31
C GLU A 150 22.03 2.75 12.37
N THR A 151 21.86 2.92 11.06
CA THR A 151 22.60 2.20 10.02
C THR A 151 24.11 2.43 10.13
N LYS A 152 24.53 3.64 10.49
CA LYS A 152 25.94 3.97 10.68
C LYS A 152 26.54 3.22 11.87
N ASN A 153 25.81 3.12 12.97
CA ASN A 153 26.24 2.33 14.12
C ASN A 153 26.40 0.84 13.74
N GLU A 154 25.49 0.30 12.93
CA GLU A 154 25.60 -1.08 12.43
C GLU A 154 26.79 -1.28 11.50
N TYR A 155 27.06 -0.33 10.61
CA TYR A 155 28.26 -0.32 9.76
C TYR A 155 29.54 -0.34 10.59
N GLU A 156 29.65 0.52 11.60
CA GLU A 156 30.80 0.60 12.49
C GLU A 156 30.97 -0.71 13.28
N ALA A 157 29.90 -1.26 13.84
CA ALA A 157 29.92 -2.54 14.54
C ALA A 157 30.34 -3.70 13.63
N ALA A 158 29.86 -3.73 12.38
CA ALA A 158 30.26 -4.73 11.39
C ALA A 158 31.76 -4.64 11.06
N ARG A 159 32.31 -3.42 10.94
CA ARG A 159 33.75 -3.21 10.73
C ARG A 159 34.58 -3.63 11.93
N GLU A 160 34.16 -3.30 13.15
CA GLU A 160 34.84 -3.74 14.38
C GLU A 160 34.85 -5.27 14.52
N ALA A 161 33.77 -5.92 14.10
CA ALA A 161 33.66 -7.38 14.05
C ALA A 161 34.45 -8.03 12.90
N GLY A 162 34.99 -7.24 11.96
CA GLY A 162 35.68 -7.72 10.75
C GLY A 162 34.75 -8.36 9.72
N ASN A 163 33.44 -8.06 9.77
CA ASN A 163 32.46 -8.54 8.80
C ASN A 163 32.36 -7.55 7.62
N GLU A 164 33.30 -7.68 6.69
CA GLU A 164 33.45 -6.80 5.52
C GLU A 164 32.24 -6.81 4.58
N GLU A 165 31.57 -7.95 4.38
CA GLU A 165 30.40 -8.03 3.50
C GLU A 165 29.23 -7.24 4.07
N ARG A 166 28.96 -7.42 5.38
CA ARG A 166 27.93 -6.68 6.09
C ARG A 166 28.22 -5.18 6.17
N ALA A 167 29.48 -4.82 6.41
CA ALA A 167 29.90 -3.42 6.40
C ALA A 167 29.67 -2.78 5.02
N ARG A 168 29.96 -3.47 3.92
CA ARG A 168 29.73 -2.96 2.54
C ARG A 168 28.26 -2.81 2.20
N GLU A 169 27.41 -3.72 2.69
CA GLU A 169 25.97 -3.62 2.55
C GLU A 169 25.46 -2.36 3.26
N ARG A 170 25.79 -2.18 4.54
CA ARG A 170 25.41 -0.99 5.31
C ARG A 170 26.00 0.30 4.76
N ALA A 171 27.23 0.27 4.26
CA ALA A 171 27.85 1.44 3.63
C ALA A 171 27.13 1.90 2.35
N ARG A 172 26.50 0.98 1.59
CA ARG A 172 25.67 1.34 0.42
C ARG A 172 24.31 1.89 0.83
N GLU A 173 23.69 1.30 1.85
CA GLU A 173 22.45 1.82 2.43
C GLU A 173 22.62 3.24 3.01
N LEU A 174 23.76 3.50 3.66
CA LEU A 174 24.12 4.85 4.10
C LEU A 174 24.26 5.84 2.93
N GLU A 175 24.72 5.41 1.75
CA GLU A 175 24.78 6.28 0.56
C GLU A 175 23.37 6.67 0.12
N THR A 176 22.45 5.69 0.07
CA THR A 176 21.04 5.94 -0.25
C THR A 176 20.42 6.94 0.73
N LEU A 177 20.55 6.67 2.03
CA LEU A 177 20.01 7.52 3.09
C LEU A 177 20.63 8.93 3.08
N ALA A 178 21.94 9.05 2.82
CA ALA A 178 22.60 10.36 2.74
C ALA A 178 22.08 11.21 1.58
N ASN A 179 21.84 10.60 0.41
CA ASN A 179 21.24 11.27 -0.74
C ASN A 179 19.79 11.70 -0.47
N GLU A 180 19.03 10.85 0.23
CA GLU A 180 17.66 11.18 0.64
C GLU A 180 17.62 12.34 1.64
N VAL A 181 18.51 12.34 2.64
CA VAL A 181 18.70 13.48 3.57
C VAL A 181 19.08 14.77 2.84
N GLU A 182 19.90 14.69 1.79
CA GLU A 182 20.25 15.87 0.98
C GLU A 182 19.02 16.42 0.22
N SER A 183 18.27 15.53 -0.43
CA SER A 183 17.05 15.90 -1.15
C SER A 183 15.98 16.49 -0.22
N LEU A 184 15.62 15.78 0.85
CA LEU A 184 14.65 16.22 1.85
C LEU A 184 15.11 17.49 2.56
N GLY A 185 16.40 17.57 2.93
CA GLY A 185 16.99 18.78 3.51
C GLY A 185 16.96 19.97 2.54
N GLY A 186 17.02 19.72 1.23
CA GLY A 186 16.73 20.72 0.20
C GLY A 186 15.28 21.19 0.22
N SER A 187 14.33 20.25 0.22
CA SER A 187 12.90 20.53 0.20
C SER A 187 12.37 21.22 1.45
N VAL A 188 12.86 20.86 2.65
CA VAL A 188 12.49 21.53 3.91
C VAL A 188 12.90 23.00 3.89
N ARG A 189 14.14 23.29 3.45
CA ARG A 189 14.64 24.67 3.35
C ARG A 189 13.83 25.49 2.33
N GLU A 190 13.43 24.88 1.21
CA GLU A 190 12.54 25.54 0.25
C GLU A 190 11.17 25.87 0.89
N SER A 191 10.62 24.96 1.69
CA SER A 191 9.37 25.22 2.43
C SER A 191 9.54 26.33 3.47
N TYR A 192 10.65 26.38 4.20
CA TYR A 192 10.95 27.50 5.10
C TYR A 192 11.05 28.84 4.36
N ASP A 193 11.76 28.89 3.23
CA ASP A 193 11.85 30.10 2.41
C ASP A 193 10.47 30.56 1.91
N LYS A 194 9.57 29.63 1.58
CA LYS A 194 8.17 29.97 1.21
C LYS A 194 7.41 30.59 2.36
N ILE A 195 7.51 30.02 3.57
CA ILE A 195 6.87 30.55 4.78
C ILE A 195 7.43 31.94 5.11
N GLU A 196 8.74 32.15 5.12
CA GLU A 196 9.36 33.45 5.41
C GLU A 196 8.95 34.55 4.42
N ASN A 197 8.78 34.21 3.13
CA ASN A 197 8.42 35.20 2.11
C ASN A 197 6.96 35.64 2.17
N ARG A 198 6.07 34.78 2.71
CA ARG A 198 4.62 35.04 2.77
C ARG A 198 4.17 35.51 4.15
N THR A 199 4.91 35.14 5.18
CA THR A 199 4.67 35.52 6.57
C THR A 199 5.72 36.51 7.06
N ASN A 200 5.64 36.90 8.34
CA ASN A 200 6.70 37.65 9.02
C ASN A 200 7.55 36.74 9.93
N ALA A 201 7.52 35.42 9.71
CA ALA A 201 8.30 34.46 10.48
C ALA A 201 9.82 34.57 10.19
N ASP A 202 10.64 34.19 11.16
CA ASP A 202 12.11 34.11 11.04
C ASP A 202 12.53 32.64 11.23
N LEU A 203 12.90 31.99 10.13
CA LEU A 203 13.37 30.61 10.04
C LEU A 203 14.82 30.54 9.55
N ALA A 204 15.55 31.66 9.54
CA ALA A 204 16.91 31.72 9.01
C ALA A 204 17.90 30.82 9.79
N GLU A 205 17.70 30.72 11.10
CA GLU A 205 18.46 29.81 11.97
C GLU A 205 18.14 28.33 11.68
N ALA A 206 16.86 28.01 11.51
CA ALA A 206 16.38 26.67 11.14
C ALA A 206 16.95 26.23 9.78
N ASN A 207 16.89 27.12 8.79
CA ASN A 207 17.49 26.94 7.47
C ASN A 207 19.00 26.61 7.56
N THR A 208 19.71 27.31 8.44
CA THR A 208 21.14 27.08 8.68
C THR A 208 21.39 25.75 9.39
N ALA A 209 20.54 25.37 10.35
CA ALA A 209 20.63 24.09 11.07
C ALA A 209 20.47 22.90 10.11
N VAL A 210 19.42 22.90 9.28
CA VAL A 210 19.18 21.85 8.27
C VAL A 210 20.34 21.76 7.28
N LYS A 211 20.84 22.91 6.78
CA LYS A 211 21.99 22.93 5.87
C LYS A 211 23.23 22.29 6.50
N ASN A 212 23.58 22.67 7.73
CA ASN A 212 24.75 22.14 8.42
C ASN A 212 24.62 20.63 8.71
N LEU A 213 23.41 20.17 9.03
CA LEU A 213 23.10 18.74 9.18
C LEU A 213 23.38 17.97 7.90
N THR A 214 22.84 18.43 6.76
CA THR A 214 23.07 17.80 5.46
C THR A 214 24.56 17.79 5.10
N GLU A 215 25.27 18.90 5.27
CA GLU A 215 26.72 18.98 5.03
C GLU A 215 27.53 18.02 5.93
N THR A 216 27.09 17.84 7.18
CA THR A 216 27.71 16.90 8.12
C THR A 216 27.53 15.45 7.66
N ILE A 217 26.31 15.06 7.30
CA ILE A 217 26.01 13.70 6.83
C ILE A 217 26.78 13.39 5.53
N GLN A 218 26.83 14.33 4.58
CA GLN A 218 27.59 14.17 3.34
C GLN A 218 29.10 14.01 3.58
N THR A 219 29.65 14.75 4.55
CA THR A 219 31.06 14.60 4.96
C THR A 219 31.32 13.23 5.57
N GLU A 220 30.42 12.76 6.45
CA GLU A 220 30.52 11.42 7.04
C GLU A 220 30.41 10.33 5.98
N GLN A 221 29.48 10.46 5.03
CA GLN A 221 29.26 9.48 3.99
C GLN A 221 30.44 9.38 3.03
N THR A 222 31.08 10.52 2.69
CA THR A 222 32.34 10.52 1.94
C THR A 222 33.41 9.67 2.64
N ALA A 223 33.53 9.80 3.98
CA ALA A 223 34.48 9.01 4.75
C ALA A 223 34.11 7.51 4.78
N VAL A 224 32.81 7.17 4.86
CA VAL A 224 32.33 5.78 4.77
C VAL A 224 32.68 5.18 3.41
N ARG A 225 32.42 5.93 2.33
CA ARG A 225 32.69 5.54 0.94
C ARG A 225 34.17 5.25 0.70
N GLU A 226 35.05 6.18 1.04
CA GLU A 226 36.50 6.04 0.88
C GLU A 226 37.09 4.86 1.66
N GLN A 227 36.50 4.52 2.82
CA GLN A 227 36.97 3.42 3.65
C GLN A 227 36.43 2.07 3.22
N SER A 228 35.21 2.04 2.68
CA SER A 228 34.49 0.81 2.36
C SER A 228 34.77 0.34 0.95
N PHE A 229 35.01 1.24 0.01
CA PHE A 229 35.01 0.90 -1.41
C PHE A 229 36.25 1.34 -2.18
N VAL A 230 36.42 0.72 -3.34
CA VAL A 230 37.44 1.04 -4.33
C VAL A 230 36.73 1.59 -5.56
N GLU A 231 37.05 2.83 -5.92
CA GLU A 231 36.55 3.47 -7.14
C GLU A 231 36.98 2.70 -8.39
N THR A 232 36.10 2.72 -9.38
CA THR A 232 36.31 2.09 -10.68
C THR A 232 36.23 3.09 -11.81
N GLU A 233 36.82 2.71 -12.93
CA GLU A 233 36.74 3.43 -14.19
C GLU A 233 36.29 2.44 -15.26
N LEU A 234 35.13 2.73 -15.85
CA LEU A 234 34.51 2.02 -16.95
C LEU A 234 34.76 2.82 -18.22
N THR A 235 35.38 2.18 -19.21
CA THR A 235 35.56 2.76 -20.54
C THR A 235 34.92 1.85 -21.58
N LEU A 236 34.23 2.45 -22.55
CA LEU A 236 33.62 1.76 -23.68
C LEU A 236 34.00 2.45 -24.97
N THR A 237 34.38 1.66 -25.97
CA THR A 237 34.63 2.11 -27.33
C THR A 237 33.69 1.36 -28.28
N PRO A 238 32.66 2.02 -28.83
CA PRO A 238 31.76 1.39 -29.78
C PRO A 238 32.47 1.09 -31.10
N GLU A 239 32.12 -0.03 -31.74
CA GLU A 239 32.59 -0.35 -33.09
C GLU A 239 31.83 0.43 -34.17
N ARG A 240 30.63 0.91 -33.85
CA ARG A 240 29.73 1.69 -34.72
C ARG A 240 28.86 2.63 -33.89
N GLU A 241 28.47 3.75 -34.48
CA GLU A 241 27.55 4.72 -33.84
C GLU A 241 26.10 4.46 -34.28
N THR A 242 25.88 4.08 -35.54
CA THR A 242 24.54 3.71 -36.04
C THR A 242 24.23 2.26 -35.68
N ILE A 243 23.13 2.06 -34.95
CA ILE A 243 22.70 0.76 -34.42
C ILE A 243 21.21 0.53 -34.69
N SER A 244 20.79 -0.72 -34.69
CA SER A 244 19.39 -1.16 -34.75
C SER A 244 19.25 -2.50 -34.05
N PHE A 245 18.03 -3.03 -33.95
CA PHE A 245 17.85 -4.39 -33.45
C PHE A 245 18.66 -5.43 -34.27
N HIS A 246 18.74 -5.23 -35.60
CA HIS A 246 19.49 -6.11 -36.49
C HIS A 246 21.01 -5.90 -36.35
N ASP A 247 21.43 -4.63 -36.25
CA ASP A 247 22.81 -4.18 -36.18
C ASP A 247 23.12 -3.65 -34.76
N PRO A 248 23.43 -4.54 -33.80
CA PRO A 248 23.57 -4.17 -32.39
C PRO A 248 24.74 -3.22 -32.15
N LEU A 249 24.68 -2.54 -31.01
CA LEU A 249 25.85 -1.91 -30.42
C LEU A 249 26.81 -3.00 -29.97
N VAL A 250 27.95 -3.12 -30.66
CA VAL A 250 29.10 -3.90 -30.20
C VAL A 250 30.15 -2.91 -29.70
N ALA A 251 30.53 -3.00 -28.42
CA ALA A 251 31.51 -2.13 -27.81
C ALA A 251 32.61 -2.93 -27.10
N ALA A 252 33.87 -2.53 -27.35
CA ALA A 252 35.01 -3.01 -26.57
C ALA A 252 35.06 -2.23 -25.27
N GLY A 253 34.99 -2.94 -24.14
CA GLY A 253 34.97 -2.36 -22.81
C GLY A 253 36.19 -2.72 -21.99
N GLU A 254 36.50 -1.87 -21.02
CA GLU A 254 37.54 -2.09 -20.03
C GLU A 254 37.08 -1.55 -18.67
N LEU A 255 37.23 -2.39 -17.64
CA LEU A 255 36.91 -2.05 -16.26
C LEU A 255 38.16 -2.14 -15.38
N ARG A 256 38.55 -1.02 -14.80
CA ARG A 256 39.71 -0.89 -13.91
C ARG A 256 39.30 -0.26 -12.60
N THR A 257 40.16 -0.37 -11.58
CA THR A 257 40.10 0.54 -10.43
C THR A 257 40.63 1.91 -10.85
N ALA A 258 40.29 2.97 -10.13
CA ALA A 258 40.80 4.33 -10.37
C ALA A 258 42.36 4.41 -10.33
N ASN A 259 43.02 3.44 -9.69
CA ASN A 259 44.49 3.30 -9.68
C ASN A 259 45.04 2.50 -10.88
N GLY A 260 44.21 2.18 -11.86
CA GLY A 260 44.56 1.46 -13.09
C GLY A 260 44.71 -0.06 -12.94
N THR A 261 44.33 -0.66 -11.81
CA THR A 261 44.38 -2.13 -11.64
C THR A 261 43.20 -2.78 -12.35
N PRO A 262 43.39 -3.78 -13.23
CA PRO A 262 42.29 -4.40 -13.95
C PRO A 262 41.39 -5.22 -13.03
N ILE A 263 40.07 -5.11 -13.23
CA ILE A 263 39.08 -5.94 -12.56
C ILE A 263 38.89 -7.20 -13.41
N ALA A 264 39.75 -8.18 -13.17
CA ALA A 264 39.91 -9.33 -14.07
C ALA A 264 39.08 -10.57 -13.69
N ASN A 265 38.67 -11.34 -14.71
CA ASN A 265 37.98 -12.63 -14.59
C ASN A 265 36.73 -12.59 -13.68
N LYS A 266 35.91 -11.54 -13.83
CA LYS A 266 34.68 -11.36 -13.05
C LYS A 266 33.49 -11.21 -13.96
N GLU A 267 32.41 -11.90 -13.63
CA GLU A 267 31.09 -11.57 -14.14
C GLU A 267 30.66 -10.23 -13.53
N ILE A 268 30.39 -9.26 -14.39
CA ILE A 268 29.92 -7.92 -14.04
C ILE A 268 28.55 -7.68 -14.65
N ARG A 269 27.83 -6.74 -14.05
CA ARG A 269 26.51 -6.29 -14.52
C ARG A 269 26.66 -4.88 -15.09
N LEU A 270 26.12 -4.66 -16.28
CA LEU A 270 26.11 -3.37 -16.95
C LEU A 270 24.65 -2.95 -17.15
N GLY A 271 24.24 -1.81 -16.61
CA GLY A 271 22.98 -1.17 -16.96
C GLY A 271 23.16 -0.42 -18.28
N VAL A 272 22.26 -0.60 -19.25
CA VAL A 272 22.23 0.13 -20.52
C VAL A 272 20.80 0.65 -20.67
N GLY A 273 20.59 1.95 -20.39
CA GLY A 273 19.23 2.48 -20.28
C GLY A 273 18.41 1.73 -19.21
N THR A 274 17.27 1.16 -19.60
CA THR A 274 16.40 0.33 -18.76
C THR A 274 16.83 -1.15 -18.68
N HIS A 275 17.77 -1.56 -19.53
CA HIS A 275 18.19 -2.95 -19.66
C HIS A 275 19.42 -3.26 -18.80
N THR A 276 19.64 -4.55 -18.56
CA THR A 276 20.76 -5.04 -17.76
C THR A 276 21.47 -6.17 -18.47
N GLU A 277 22.74 -5.95 -18.80
CA GLU A 277 23.61 -6.93 -19.44
C GLU A 277 24.58 -7.57 -18.45
N ARG A 278 24.94 -8.83 -18.72
CA ARG A 278 25.97 -9.55 -17.97
C ARG A 278 27.13 -9.93 -18.88
N VAL A 279 28.33 -9.49 -18.52
CA VAL A 279 29.56 -9.78 -19.25
C VAL A 279 30.64 -10.28 -18.29
N THR A 280 31.60 -11.04 -18.80
CA THR A 280 32.75 -11.50 -18.02
C THR A 280 34.00 -10.76 -18.47
N THR A 281 34.67 -10.08 -17.54
CA THR A 281 35.97 -9.46 -17.82
C THR A 281 37.06 -10.50 -17.97
N ASP A 282 38.04 -10.26 -18.83
CA ASP A 282 39.18 -11.15 -19.03
C ASP A 282 40.33 -10.87 -18.05
N ALA A 283 41.50 -11.48 -18.26
CA ALA A 283 42.67 -11.28 -17.41
C ALA A 283 43.22 -9.84 -17.41
N ALA A 284 42.91 -9.04 -18.43
CA ALA A 284 43.30 -7.65 -18.56
C ALA A 284 42.19 -6.68 -18.10
N GLY A 285 41.04 -7.17 -17.62
CA GLY A 285 39.89 -6.35 -17.24
C GLY A 285 39.04 -5.91 -18.42
N THR A 286 39.26 -6.47 -19.61
CA THR A 286 38.55 -6.13 -20.84
C THR A 286 37.34 -7.05 -21.06
N PHE A 287 36.34 -6.56 -21.79
CA PHE A 287 35.13 -7.32 -22.14
C PHE A 287 34.55 -6.80 -23.46
N THR A 288 33.56 -7.52 -24.00
CA THR A 288 32.76 -7.06 -25.14
C THR A 288 31.32 -6.96 -24.69
N LEU A 289 30.71 -5.80 -24.90
CA LEU A 289 29.28 -5.57 -24.75
C LEU A 289 28.63 -5.72 -26.13
N GLU A 290 27.59 -6.55 -26.22
CA GLU A 290 26.66 -6.58 -27.34
C GLU A 290 25.29 -6.16 -26.81
N TYR A 291 24.70 -5.13 -27.41
CA TYR A 291 23.42 -4.58 -26.97
C TYR A 291 22.49 -4.35 -28.17
N ARG A 292 21.27 -4.89 -28.08
CA ARG A 292 20.25 -4.76 -29.13
C ARG A 292 19.14 -3.81 -28.62
N PRO A 293 19.00 -2.61 -29.21
CA PRO A 293 17.94 -1.72 -28.79
C PRO A 293 16.56 -2.29 -29.17
N THR A 294 15.60 -2.17 -28.27
CA THR A 294 14.22 -2.65 -28.39
C THR A 294 13.20 -1.53 -28.18
N ASP A 295 13.21 -0.88 -27.01
CA ASP A 295 12.22 0.11 -26.55
C ASP A 295 12.78 1.54 -26.47
N GLU A 296 14.02 1.77 -26.89
CA GLU A 296 14.66 3.08 -26.83
C GLU A 296 14.07 4.01 -27.87
N GLN A 297 13.87 5.26 -27.48
CA GLN A 297 13.38 6.31 -28.37
C GLN A 297 14.39 6.54 -29.51
N LEU A 298 13.89 6.68 -30.74
CA LEU A 298 14.72 6.97 -31.91
C LEU A 298 15.44 8.32 -31.83
N SER A 299 14.95 9.23 -31.00
CA SER A 299 15.59 10.52 -30.72
C SER A 299 16.75 10.44 -29.72
N SER A 300 17.05 9.25 -29.18
CA SER A 300 18.18 9.06 -28.28
C SER A 300 19.50 9.04 -29.07
N ASP A 301 20.35 10.03 -28.80
CA ASP A 301 21.67 10.17 -29.42
C ASP A 301 22.82 9.65 -28.53
N GLU A 302 22.51 9.18 -27.32
CA GLU A 302 23.51 8.74 -26.34
C GLU A 302 22.93 7.65 -25.42
N PHE A 303 23.73 6.63 -25.12
CA PHE A 303 23.45 5.64 -24.09
C PHE A 303 24.39 5.82 -22.90
N THR A 304 23.80 5.95 -21.71
CA THR A 304 24.53 5.80 -20.46
C THR A 304 24.65 4.32 -20.13
N VAL A 305 25.89 3.85 -20.04
CA VAL A 305 26.22 2.49 -19.64
C VAL A 305 26.87 2.52 -18.26
N GLN A 306 26.27 1.84 -17.29
CA GLN A 306 26.67 1.87 -15.89
C GLN A 306 27.15 0.49 -15.42
N TYR A 307 28.33 0.41 -14.83
CA TYR A 307 28.75 -0.75 -14.06
C TYR A 307 28.00 -0.78 -12.72
N VAL A 308 27.18 -1.81 -12.53
CA VAL A 308 26.35 -2.00 -11.33
C VAL A 308 26.94 -3.11 -10.46
N PRO A 309 27.78 -2.79 -9.46
CA PRO A 309 28.35 -3.78 -8.56
C PRO A 309 27.28 -4.43 -7.67
N LYS A 310 27.50 -5.68 -7.26
CA LYS A 310 26.69 -6.33 -6.22
C LYS A 310 26.76 -5.54 -4.90
N THR A 311 25.73 -5.63 -4.07
CA THR A 311 25.62 -4.93 -2.77
C THR A 311 26.75 -5.23 -1.78
N GLN A 312 27.45 -6.37 -1.93
CA GLN A 312 28.59 -6.75 -1.09
C GLN A 312 29.95 -6.50 -1.78
N SER A 313 29.95 -5.98 -3.01
CA SER A 313 31.17 -5.76 -3.78
C SER A 313 32.07 -4.70 -3.14
N VAL A 314 33.38 -4.87 -3.30
CA VAL A 314 34.36 -3.84 -2.94
C VAL A 314 34.42 -2.68 -3.89
N TYR A 315 33.93 -2.86 -5.11
CA TYR A 315 33.99 -1.85 -6.14
C TYR A 315 32.77 -0.94 -6.09
N LEU A 316 32.99 0.35 -6.31
CA LEU A 316 31.93 1.29 -6.64
C LEU A 316 31.44 1.05 -8.07
N GLY A 317 30.25 1.55 -8.38
CA GLY A 317 29.81 1.66 -9.75
C GLY A 317 30.57 2.78 -10.45
N ASP A 318 30.52 2.75 -11.77
CA ASP A 318 30.97 3.84 -12.63
C ASP A 318 30.13 3.84 -13.90
N GLU A 319 29.97 4.98 -14.54
CA GLU A 319 29.17 5.12 -15.74
C GLU A 319 29.92 5.85 -16.85
N THR A 320 29.61 5.48 -18.07
CA THR A 320 30.18 6.09 -19.26
C THR A 320 29.12 6.25 -20.32
N ASN A 321 29.25 7.29 -21.13
CA ASN A 321 28.30 7.59 -22.18
C ASN A 321 28.85 7.18 -23.55
N VAL A 322 27.99 6.58 -24.36
CA VAL A 322 28.30 6.13 -25.71
C VAL A 322 27.35 6.85 -26.68
N SER A 323 27.90 7.68 -27.57
CA SER A 323 27.11 8.32 -28.62
C SER A 323 26.62 7.28 -29.63
N VAL A 324 25.32 7.32 -29.94
CA VAL A 324 24.65 6.38 -30.84
C VAL A 324 23.66 7.10 -31.75
N SER A 325 23.23 6.43 -32.81
CA SER A 325 22.09 6.82 -33.63
C SER A 325 21.27 5.56 -33.92
N ILE A 326 20.00 5.57 -33.54
CA ILE A 326 19.16 4.38 -33.58
C ILE A 326 18.33 4.37 -34.86
N GLU A 327 18.43 3.29 -35.62
CA GLU A 327 17.56 2.99 -36.75
C GLU A 327 16.45 2.02 -36.31
N GLN A 328 15.21 2.34 -36.68
CA GLN A 328 14.06 1.50 -36.36
C GLN A 328 14.09 0.18 -37.15
N ALA A 329 13.74 -0.92 -36.49
CA ALA A 329 13.52 -2.22 -37.10
C ALA A 329 12.04 -2.63 -37.01
N GLU A 330 11.55 -3.37 -38.00
CA GLU A 330 10.16 -3.84 -38.07
C GLU A 330 10.04 -5.28 -37.54
N PRO A 331 9.44 -5.50 -36.36
CA PRO A 331 9.21 -6.84 -35.85
C PRO A 331 7.94 -7.49 -36.45
N THR A 332 7.91 -8.82 -36.42
CA THR A 332 6.77 -9.65 -36.80
C THR A 332 6.29 -10.44 -35.58
N VAL A 333 5.01 -10.25 -35.22
CA VAL A 333 4.30 -11.12 -34.27
C VAL A 333 3.67 -12.28 -35.04
N ALA A 334 3.89 -13.51 -34.59
CA ALA A 334 3.25 -14.71 -35.13
C ALA A 334 2.47 -15.44 -34.02
N LEU A 335 1.19 -15.70 -34.26
CA LEU A 335 0.34 -16.43 -33.32
C LEU A 335 0.37 -17.93 -33.62
N ASN A 336 0.77 -18.72 -32.62
CA ASN A 336 0.87 -20.18 -32.70
C ASN A 336 -0.36 -20.86 -32.09
N GLU A 337 -0.81 -20.38 -30.93
CA GLU A 337 -1.97 -20.92 -30.21
C GLU A 337 -2.86 -19.78 -29.70
N VAL A 338 -4.16 -19.88 -29.94
CA VAL A 338 -5.16 -18.91 -29.47
C VAL A 338 -6.45 -19.63 -29.09
N SER A 339 -7.10 -19.20 -28.01
CA SER A 339 -8.45 -19.65 -27.67
C SER A 339 -9.41 -19.31 -28.81
N ARG A 340 -10.18 -20.30 -29.29
CA ARG A 340 -11.14 -20.09 -30.40
C ARG A 340 -12.53 -19.68 -29.92
N GLU A 341 -12.83 -19.99 -28.67
CA GLU A 341 -14.12 -19.75 -28.05
C GLU A 341 -13.87 -19.42 -26.58
N VAL A 342 -14.49 -18.36 -26.10
CA VAL A 342 -14.37 -17.85 -24.72
C VAL A 342 -15.70 -17.28 -24.27
N SER A 343 -15.93 -17.21 -22.97
CA SER A 343 -17.13 -16.66 -22.32
C SER A 343 -16.71 -15.64 -21.27
N TYR A 344 -17.66 -15.01 -20.58
CA TYR A 344 -17.35 -14.14 -19.46
C TYR A 344 -16.50 -14.87 -18.42
N SER A 345 -15.46 -14.20 -17.93
CA SER A 345 -14.52 -14.72 -16.94
C SER A 345 -13.67 -15.93 -17.39
N ASP A 346 -13.81 -16.41 -18.62
CA ASP A 346 -12.90 -17.42 -19.16
C ASP A 346 -11.51 -16.81 -19.37
N GLU A 347 -10.49 -17.66 -19.31
CA GLU A 347 -9.12 -17.30 -19.67
C GLU A 347 -8.88 -17.49 -21.17
N ALA A 348 -8.75 -16.39 -21.91
CA ALA A 348 -8.31 -16.39 -23.29
C ALA A 348 -6.80 -16.65 -23.35
N ALA A 349 -6.39 -17.82 -23.83
CA ALA A 349 -5.00 -18.18 -23.99
C ALA A 349 -4.45 -17.62 -25.32
N VAL A 350 -3.24 -17.08 -25.27
CA VAL A 350 -2.46 -16.62 -26.43
C VAL A 350 -1.03 -17.09 -26.31
N ALA A 351 -0.49 -17.67 -27.37
CA ALA A 351 0.91 -18.04 -27.48
C ALA A 351 1.44 -17.81 -28.90
N GLY A 352 2.71 -17.44 -29.00
CA GLY A 352 3.30 -17.06 -30.27
C GLY A 352 4.76 -16.67 -30.16
N GLU A 353 5.26 -16.08 -31.24
CA GLU A 353 6.64 -15.65 -31.38
C GLU A 353 6.70 -14.17 -31.82
N LEU A 354 7.71 -13.45 -31.34
CA LEU A 354 8.07 -12.11 -31.79
C LEU A 354 9.51 -12.14 -32.31
N THR A 355 9.68 -11.80 -33.59
CA THR A 355 11.00 -11.83 -34.24
C THR A 355 11.22 -10.62 -35.13
N VAL A 356 12.48 -10.25 -35.35
CA VAL A 356 12.90 -9.33 -36.41
C VAL A 356 13.76 -10.13 -37.38
N ASP A 357 13.30 -10.30 -38.62
CA ASP A 357 14.00 -11.11 -39.64
C ASP A 357 14.42 -12.53 -39.15
N GLY A 358 13.62 -13.12 -38.25
CA GLY A 358 13.87 -14.44 -37.65
C GLY A 358 14.82 -14.45 -36.45
N ILE A 359 15.30 -13.29 -35.98
CA ILE A 359 16.02 -13.15 -34.72
C ILE A 359 14.98 -12.96 -33.59
N PRO A 360 15.01 -13.76 -32.51
CA PRO A 360 14.08 -13.63 -31.39
C PRO A 360 14.24 -12.27 -30.69
N VAL A 361 13.13 -11.65 -30.33
CA VAL A 361 13.08 -10.42 -29.54
C VAL A 361 12.76 -10.77 -28.09
N ASP A 362 13.51 -10.20 -27.15
CA ASP A 362 13.36 -10.48 -25.71
C ASP A 362 12.99 -9.22 -24.93
N ASP A 363 12.52 -9.43 -23.69
CA ASP A 363 12.29 -8.40 -22.67
C ASP A 363 11.32 -7.28 -23.09
N VAL A 364 10.44 -7.55 -24.05
CA VAL A 364 9.35 -6.66 -24.45
C VAL A 364 7.99 -7.22 -24.01
N THR A 365 7.03 -6.32 -23.80
CA THR A 365 5.66 -6.68 -23.40
C THR A 365 4.67 -6.36 -24.53
N LEU A 366 3.88 -7.36 -24.92
CA LEU A 366 2.80 -7.24 -25.89
C LEU A 366 1.48 -6.99 -25.18
N ALA A 367 0.63 -6.16 -25.77
CA ALA A 367 -0.74 -5.97 -25.34
C ALA A 367 -1.66 -7.02 -26.00
N VAL A 368 -2.55 -7.62 -25.22
CA VAL A 368 -3.61 -8.52 -25.69
C VAL A 368 -4.92 -7.74 -25.65
N VAL A 369 -5.52 -7.52 -26.82
CA VAL A 369 -6.69 -6.67 -27.00
C VAL A 369 -7.81 -7.46 -27.64
N LEU A 370 -9.01 -7.43 -27.07
CA LEU A 370 -10.21 -8.10 -27.59
C LEU A 370 -11.28 -7.03 -27.85
N GLU A 371 -11.73 -6.88 -29.10
CA GLU A 371 -12.71 -5.85 -29.51
C GLU A 371 -12.37 -4.45 -28.97
N GLU A 372 -11.12 -4.01 -29.20
CA GLU A 372 -10.56 -2.71 -28.78
C GLU A 372 -10.24 -2.57 -27.27
N GLU A 373 -10.67 -3.49 -26.42
CA GLU A 373 -10.38 -3.47 -24.98
C GLU A 373 -9.13 -4.30 -24.65
N GLN A 374 -8.17 -3.71 -23.95
CA GLN A 374 -7.00 -4.44 -23.48
C GLN A 374 -7.38 -5.34 -22.31
N ILE A 375 -7.39 -6.65 -22.57
CA ILE A 375 -7.76 -7.67 -21.59
C ILE A 375 -6.55 -8.24 -20.83
N GLY A 376 -5.33 -7.96 -21.30
CA GLY A 376 -4.10 -8.37 -20.63
C GLY A 376 -2.83 -7.96 -21.35
N THR A 377 -1.70 -8.48 -20.86
CA THR A 377 -0.37 -8.33 -21.45
C THR A 377 0.37 -9.66 -21.39
N VAL A 378 1.34 -9.84 -22.30
CA VAL A 378 2.24 -10.99 -22.31
C VAL A 378 3.68 -10.54 -22.53
N THR A 379 4.60 -11.04 -21.72
CA THR A 379 6.04 -10.77 -21.87
C THR A 379 6.66 -11.76 -22.84
N VAL A 380 7.59 -11.29 -23.65
CA VAL A 380 8.35 -12.11 -24.59
C VAL A 380 9.68 -12.53 -23.95
N THR A 381 10.01 -13.81 -24.04
CA THR A 381 11.27 -14.39 -23.55
C THR A 381 11.78 -15.42 -24.55
N ASP A 382 13.04 -15.29 -24.96
CA ASP A 382 13.66 -16.04 -26.05
C ASP A 382 12.82 -16.01 -27.34
N GLY A 383 12.26 -14.83 -27.67
CA GLY A 383 11.38 -14.61 -28.81
C GLY A 383 9.99 -15.25 -28.70
N VAL A 384 9.66 -15.89 -27.58
CA VAL A 384 8.39 -16.60 -27.38
C VAL A 384 7.55 -15.89 -26.33
N PHE A 385 6.24 -15.79 -26.55
CA PHE A 385 5.29 -15.37 -25.54
C PHE A 385 4.19 -16.41 -25.34
N ASN A 386 3.71 -16.52 -24.12
CA ASN A 386 2.57 -17.36 -23.75
C ASN A 386 1.89 -16.75 -22.52
N GLY A 387 0.57 -16.61 -22.55
CA GLY A 387 -0.18 -16.09 -21.42
C GLY A 387 -1.68 -16.26 -21.56
N THR A 388 -2.39 -15.89 -20.50
CA THR A 388 -3.85 -15.88 -20.43
C THR A 388 -4.36 -14.50 -20.04
N ALA A 389 -5.55 -14.15 -20.53
CA ALA A 389 -6.24 -12.92 -20.19
C ALA A 389 -7.72 -13.20 -19.89
N THR A 390 -8.26 -12.63 -18.82
CA THR A 390 -9.67 -12.83 -18.44
C THR A 390 -10.57 -12.00 -19.34
N VAL A 391 -11.61 -12.61 -19.90
CA VAL A 391 -12.58 -11.90 -20.76
C VAL A 391 -13.57 -11.11 -19.91
N PRO A 392 -13.64 -9.78 -20.05
CA PRO A 392 -14.54 -8.95 -19.27
C PRO A 392 -15.98 -9.00 -19.79
N ALA A 393 -16.90 -8.47 -18.99
CA ALA A 393 -18.32 -8.42 -19.34
C ALA A 393 -18.62 -7.38 -20.43
N SER A 394 -17.78 -6.37 -20.61
CA SER A 394 -17.91 -5.28 -21.59
C SER A 394 -17.75 -5.72 -23.05
N ILE A 395 -17.22 -6.92 -23.28
CA ILE A 395 -17.09 -7.48 -24.63
C ILE A 395 -18.44 -8.09 -25.04
N PRO A 396 -19.04 -7.68 -26.17
CA PRO A 396 -20.26 -8.30 -26.68
C PRO A 396 -20.07 -9.78 -27.02
N ASP A 397 -21.14 -10.58 -26.93
CA ASP A 397 -21.13 -11.93 -27.51
C ASP A 397 -21.13 -11.89 -29.05
N GLY A 398 -20.50 -12.88 -29.68
CA GLY A 398 -20.39 -12.98 -31.14
C GLY A 398 -18.98 -13.29 -31.64
N GLU A 399 -18.72 -12.99 -32.91
CA GLU A 399 -17.35 -12.99 -33.46
C GLU A 399 -16.65 -11.71 -32.99
N ALA A 400 -15.44 -11.88 -32.44
CA ALA A 400 -14.63 -10.81 -31.87
C ALA A 400 -13.21 -10.84 -32.45
N GLU A 401 -12.62 -9.68 -32.73
CA GLU A 401 -11.22 -9.55 -33.10
C GLU A 401 -10.33 -9.58 -31.85
N LEU A 402 -9.35 -10.49 -31.84
CA LEU A 402 -8.30 -10.58 -30.84
C LEU A 402 -6.98 -10.17 -31.48
N ASP A 403 -6.41 -9.08 -30.98
CA ASP A 403 -5.10 -8.57 -31.38
C ASP A 403 -4.05 -8.88 -30.32
N VAL A 404 -2.89 -9.32 -30.79
CA VAL A 404 -1.66 -9.29 -30.00
C VAL A 404 -0.71 -8.31 -30.67
N ARG A 405 -0.39 -7.22 -29.98
CA ARG A 405 0.36 -6.11 -30.58
C ARG A 405 1.47 -5.59 -29.68
N LEU A 406 2.57 -5.18 -30.30
CA LEU A 406 3.62 -4.37 -29.70
C LEU A 406 3.22 -2.89 -29.84
N PRO A 407 2.89 -2.19 -28.74
CA PRO A 407 2.28 -0.85 -28.80
C PRO A 407 3.33 0.27 -28.85
N PHE A 408 4.46 0.04 -29.52
CA PHE A 408 5.59 0.97 -29.55
C PHE A 408 5.37 2.10 -30.56
N ASP A 409 5.84 3.30 -30.23
CA ASP A 409 5.75 4.51 -31.06
C ASP A 409 7.09 5.26 -31.01
N ASP A 410 7.66 5.59 -32.17
CA ASP A 410 8.98 6.23 -32.29
C ASP A 410 10.11 5.58 -31.46
N GLN A 411 10.07 4.25 -31.35
CA GLN A 411 11.07 3.42 -30.65
C GLN A 411 11.90 2.56 -31.61
N ALA A 412 12.97 1.93 -31.10
CA ALA A 412 13.90 1.09 -31.85
C ALA A 412 13.20 -0.08 -32.57
N LEU A 413 12.18 -0.68 -31.95
CA LEU A 413 11.23 -1.56 -32.64
C LEU A 413 9.97 -0.79 -33.02
N ALA A 414 9.53 -0.97 -34.27
CA ALA A 414 8.27 -0.44 -34.74
C ALA A 414 7.06 -1.17 -34.09
N ALA A 415 5.93 -0.47 -33.99
CA ALA A 415 4.66 -1.11 -33.65
C ALA A 415 4.32 -2.23 -34.65
N THR A 416 3.81 -3.34 -34.13
CA THR A 416 3.37 -4.48 -34.93
C THR A 416 2.17 -5.15 -34.28
N THR A 417 1.31 -5.77 -35.07
CA THR A 417 0.11 -6.44 -34.59
C THR A 417 -0.15 -7.72 -35.39
N ASN A 418 -0.68 -8.73 -34.72
CA ASN A 418 -1.27 -9.89 -35.37
C ASN A 418 -2.69 -10.10 -34.83
N THR A 419 -3.64 -10.19 -35.75
CA THR A 419 -5.07 -10.25 -35.47
C THR A 419 -5.60 -11.64 -35.80
N THR A 420 -6.46 -12.15 -34.93
CA THR A 420 -7.23 -13.38 -35.14
C THR A 420 -8.67 -13.20 -34.70
N THR A 421 -9.52 -14.17 -35.00
CA THR A 421 -10.94 -14.13 -34.60
C THR A 421 -11.22 -15.15 -33.53
N VAL A 422 -11.94 -14.72 -32.49
CA VAL A 422 -12.41 -15.55 -31.38
C VAL A 422 -13.93 -15.45 -31.30
N ILE A 423 -14.60 -16.52 -30.89
CA ILE A 423 -16.05 -16.51 -30.64
C ILE A 423 -16.28 -16.25 -29.15
N VAL A 424 -16.87 -15.11 -28.82
CA VAL A 424 -17.33 -14.80 -27.47
C VAL A 424 -18.74 -15.36 -27.28
N ARG A 425 -18.92 -16.22 -26.28
CA ARG A 425 -20.21 -16.84 -25.96
C ARG A 425 -20.97 -16.03 -24.92
N GLU A 426 -22.27 -15.88 -25.16
CA GLU A 426 -23.20 -15.37 -24.17
C GLU A 426 -23.22 -16.29 -22.94
N THR A 427 -22.96 -15.71 -21.78
CA THR A 427 -22.98 -16.37 -20.47
C THR A 427 -24.31 -16.06 -19.79
N GLN A 428 -25.01 -17.08 -19.29
CA GLN A 428 -26.27 -16.86 -18.57
C GLN A 428 -26.01 -16.08 -17.28
N SER A 429 -26.80 -15.04 -17.04
CA SER A 429 -26.79 -14.28 -15.80
C SER A 429 -28.02 -14.57 -14.94
N GLU A 430 -27.85 -14.46 -13.64
CA GLU A 430 -28.86 -14.58 -12.60
C GLU A 430 -28.88 -13.28 -11.79
N LEU A 431 -30.09 -12.79 -11.51
CA LEU A 431 -30.30 -11.57 -10.74
C LEU A 431 -31.15 -11.92 -9.51
N SER A 432 -30.74 -11.43 -8.35
CA SER A 432 -31.50 -11.52 -7.10
C SER A 432 -31.78 -10.11 -6.57
N VAL A 433 -32.93 -9.94 -5.93
CA VAL A 433 -33.29 -8.68 -5.28
C VAL A 433 -34.09 -8.94 -4.00
N GLU A 434 -33.72 -8.20 -2.97
CA GLU A 434 -34.44 -8.03 -1.72
C GLU A 434 -34.75 -6.54 -1.53
N GLY A 435 -35.87 -6.25 -0.89
CA GLY A 435 -36.34 -4.89 -0.67
C GLY A 435 -36.93 -4.77 0.72
N GLU A 436 -36.55 -3.72 1.44
CA GLU A 436 -37.08 -3.38 2.76
C GLU A 436 -37.52 -1.93 2.78
N LEU A 437 -38.64 -1.67 3.48
CA LEU A 437 -39.11 -0.31 3.67
C LEU A 437 -38.16 0.40 4.64
N ALA A 438 -37.46 1.43 4.17
CA ALA A 438 -36.58 2.24 5.01
C ALA A 438 -37.38 3.31 5.77
N ASP A 439 -38.34 3.92 5.07
CA ASP A 439 -39.27 4.94 5.57
C ASP A 439 -40.58 4.88 4.79
N ASN A 440 -41.61 5.63 5.19
CA ASN A 440 -42.95 5.57 4.56
C ASN A 440 -43.00 5.88 3.05
N GLN A 441 -41.91 6.39 2.45
CA GLN A 441 -41.80 6.71 1.02
C GLN A 441 -40.50 6.22 0.38
N GLU A 442 -39.66 5.46 1.09
CA GLU A 442 -38.37 4.98 0.60
C GLU A 442 -38.17 3.49 0.82
N ILE A 443 -37.65 2.81 -0.20
CA ILE A 443 -37.32 1.38 -0.17
C ILE A 443 -35.81 1.24 -0.33
N THR A 444 -35.17 0.55 0.61
CA THR A 444 -33.79 0.06 0.44
C THR A 444 -33.83 -1.23 -0.35
N VAL A 445 -33.09 -1.26 -1.46
CA VAL A 445 -32.99 -2.39 -2.37
C VAL A 445 -31.58 -2.95 -2.28
N ASN A 446 -31.44 -4.24 -2.05
CA ASN A 446 -30.17 -4.96 -2.09
C ASN A 446 -30.29 -6.15 -3.02
N GLY A 447 -29.24 -6.51 -3.74
CA GLY A 447 -29.28 -7.64 -4.64
C GLY A 447 -27.91 -8.04 -5.16
N THR A 448 -27.89 -9.04 -6.02
CA THR A 448 -26.67 -9.55 -6.65
C THR A 448 -26.93 -9.91 -8.09
N LEU A 449 -26.01 -9.53 -8.98
CA LEU A 449 -25.92 -10.04 -10.34
C LEU A 449 -24.77 -11.05 -10.40
N SER A 450 -25.05 -12.27 -10.84
CA SER A 450 -24.08 -13.35 -10.94
C SER A 450 -24.24 -14.11 -12.25
N THR A 451 -23.26 -14.92 -12.63
CA THR A 451 -23.40 -15.92 -13.69
C THR A 451 -24.25 -17.10 -13.18
N GLY A 452 -24.73 -17.96 -14.08
CA GLY A 452 -25.36 -19.23 -13.70
C GLY A 452 -24.44 -20.21 -12.95
N GLY A 453 -23.13 -19.92 -12.90
CA GLY A 453 -22.14 -20.63 -12.07
C GLY A 453 -22.01 -20.09 -10.65
N GLY A 454 -22.61 -18.92 -10.37
CA GLY A 454 -22.55 -18.21 -9.09
C GLY A 454 -21.45 -17.15 -9.01
N ASP A 455 -20.70 -16.90 -10.09
CA ASP A 455 -19.65 -15.87 -10.10
C ASP A 455 -20.29 -14.48 -10.17
N GLY A 456 -19.93 -13.60 -9.24
CA GLY A 456 -20.47 -12.25 -9.19
C GLY A 456 -19.99 -11.38 -10.37
N VAL A 457 -20.89 -10.61 -10.96
CA VAL A 457 -20.59 -9.76 -12.12
C VAL A 457 -20.48 -8.29 -11.71
N GLU A 458 -19.26 -7.76 -11.77
CA GLU A 458 -18.93 -6.38 -11.39
C GLU A 458 -19.18 -5.36 -12.52
N GLY A 459 -19.40 -4.09 -12.14
CA GLY A 459 -19.42 -2.94 -13.04
C GLY A 459 -20.66 -2.82 -13.91
N GLN A 460 -21.68 -3.65 -13.69
CA GLN A 460 -22.87 -3.71 -14.51
C GLN A 460 -23.97 -2.80 -14.00
N THR A 461 -24.66 -2.12 -14.92
CA THR A 461 -25.81 -1.27 -14.59
C THR A 461 -27.10 -2.09 -14.51
N VAL A 462 -27.74 -2.07 -13.35
CA VAL A 462 -29.06 -2.66 -13.09
C VAL A 462 -30.10 -1.56 -12.95
N ARG A 463 -31.21 -1.67 -13.69
CA ARG A 463 -32.31 -0.70 -13.64
C ARG A 463 -33.34 -1.11 -12.58
N LEU A 464 -33.72 -0.14 -11.75
CA LEU A 464 -34.73 -0.31 -10.71
C LEU A 464 -36.08 0.25 -11.17
N ARG A 465 -37.14 -0.53 -10.97
CA ARG A 465 -38.53 -0.12 -11.22
C ARG A 465 -39.41 -0.42 -10.00
N VAL A 466 -40.34 0.48 -9.74
CA VAL A 466 -41.36 0.37 -8.69
C VAL A 466 -42.74 0.38 -9.36
N ASP A 467 -43.47 -0.73 -9.26
CA ASP A 467 -44.73 -1.00 -9.97
C ASP A 467 -44.67 -0.62 -11.47
N GLY A 468 -43.56 -1.01 -12.11
CA GLY A 468 -43.31 -0.74 -13.52
C GLY A 468 -42.80 0.67 -13.86
N THR A 469 -42.79 1.60 -12.90
CA THR A 469 -42.23 2.95 -13.07
C THR A 469 -40.72 2.92 -12.83
N ALA A 470 -39.91 3.41 -13.77
CA ALA A 470 -38.45 3.48 -13.57
C ALA A 470 -38.11 4.53 -12.51
N VAL A 471 -37.38 4.11 -11.48
CA VAL A 471 -37.04 4.95 -10.32
C VAL A 471 -35.54 5.21 -10.19
N GLY A 472 -34.69 4.43 -10.85
CA GLY A 472 -33.25 4.66 -10.84
C GLY A 472 -32.45 3.53 -11.47
N THR A 473 -31.14 3.61 -11.29
CA THR A 473 -30.17 2.57 -11.67
C THR A 473 -29.12 2.43 -10.57
N VAL A 474 -28.59 1.23 -10.40
CA VAL A 474 -27.48 0.91 -9.49
C VAL A 474 -26.41 0.17 -10.27
N THR A 475 -25.16 0.30 -9.85
CA THR A 475 -24.03 -0.41 -10.44
C THR A 475 -23.60 -1.53 -9.51
N THR A 476 -23.32 -2.71 -10.06
CA THR A 476 -22.80 -3.83 -9.28
C THR A 476 -21.34 -3.56 -8.88
N GLY A 477 -21.04 -3.74 -7.59
CA GLY A 477 -19.67 -3.69 -7.07
C GLY A 477 -18.94 -5.02 -7.22
N ALA A 478 -17.78 -5.13 -6.57
CA ALA A 478 -17.00 -6.35 -6.48
C ALA A 478 -17.87 -7.53 -6.00
N GLY A 479 -17.77 -8.68 -6.69
CA GLY A 479 -18.59 -9.85 -6.38
C GLY A 479 -20.07 -9.71 -6.79
N GLY A 480 -20.43 -8.70 -7.58
CA GLY A 480 -21.75 -8.58 -8.21
C GLY A 480 -22.86 -7.99 -7.33
N SER A 481 -22.56 -7.61 -6.08
CA SER A 481 -23.55 -7.01 -5.18
C SER A 481 -23.93 -5.60 -5.59
N PHE A 482 -25.19 -5.23 -5.42
CA PHE A 482 -25.65 -3.84 -5.56
C PHE A 482 -26.60 -3.47 -4.43
N GLY A 483 -26.62 -2.19 -4.07
CA GLY A 483 -27.51 -1.65 -3.05
C GLY A 483 -27.86 -0.19 -3.35
N GLY A 484 -29.06 0.24 -2.96
CA GLY A 484 -29.48 1.63 -3.09
C GLY A 484 -30.87 1.90 -2.53
N THR A 485 -31.19 3.17 -2.33
CA THR A 485 -32.52 3.60 -1.86
C THR A 485 -33.31 4.20 -3.02
N VAL A 486 -34.58 3.84 -3.15
CA VAL A 486 -35.49 4.37 -4.18
C VAL A 486 -36.77 4.93 -3.55
N SER A 487 -37.21 6.09 -4.04
CA SER A 487 -38.47 6.68 -3.59
C SER A 487 -39.67 6.01 -4.27
N ILE A 488 -40.73 5.78 -3.51
CA ILE A 488 -42.00 5.25 -4.01
C ILE A 488 -42.72 6.36 -4.80
N PRO A 489 -43.00 6.20 -6.10
CA PRO A 489 -43.69 7.23 -6.88
C PRO A 489 -45.11 7.49 -6.37
N ASP A 490 -45.55 8.76 -6.34
CA ASP A 490 -46.91 9.16 -5.91
C ASP A 490 -48.05 8.49 -6.72
N SER A 491 -47.75 7.97 -7.91
CA SER A 491 -48.71 7.24 -8.75
C SER A 491 -49.04 5.85 -8.22
N VAL A 492 -48.23 5.32 -7.31
CA VAL A 492 -48.41 4.01 -6.71
C VAL A 492 -49.40 4.11 -5.56
N SER A 493 -50.44 3.27 -5.58
CA SER A 493 -51.52 3.26 -4.58
C SER A 493 -51.77 1.82 -4.13
N GLY A 494 -51.37 1.49 -2.90
CA GLY A 494 -51.41 0.14 -2.36
C GLY A 494 -50.74 0.02 -1.00
N ASN A 495 -50.89 -1.12 -0.34
CA ASN A 495 -50.16 -1.46 0.90
C ASN A 495 -48.95 -2.37 0.60
N ASP A 496 -48.71 -2.65 -0.67
CA ASP A 496 -47.69 -3.52 -1.23
C ASP A 496 -47.21 -2.92 -2.54
N VAL A 497 -45.89 -3.02 -2.77
CA VAL A 497 -45.23 -2.47 -3.93
C VAL A 497 -44.28 -3.49 -4.52
N THR A 498 -44.34 -3.67 -5.84
CA THR A 498 -43.44 -4.57 -6.56
C THR A 498 -42.20 -3.81 -6.99
N VAL A 499 -41.04 -4.24 -6.48
CA VAL A 499 -39.73 -3.77 -6.92
C VAL A 499 -39.22 -4.75 -7.97
N THR A 500 -39.07 -4.29 -9.20
CA THR A 500 -38.48 -5.06 -10.31
C THR A 500 -37.09 -4.51 -10.62
N THR A 501 -36.10 -5.40 -10.67
CA THR A 501 -34.74 -5.10 -11.11
C THR A 501 -34.50 -5.73 -12.47
N VAL A 502 -33.87 -4.98 -13.39
CA VAL A 502 -33.63 -5.43 -14.76
C VAL A 502 -32.20 -5.17 -15.16
N TYR A 503 -31.49 -6.24 -15.49
CA TYR A 503 -30.22 -6.21 -16.20
C TYR A 503 -30.48 -6.45 -17.70
N GLU A 504 -30.11 -5.49 -18.55
CA GLU A 504 -30.46 -5.52 -19.98
C GLU A 504 -29.41 -6.24 -20.85
N GLY A 505 -28.20 -6.51 -20.34
CA GLY A 505 -27.15 -7.25 -21.07
C GLY A 505 -26.73 -6.63 -22.42
N ARG A 506 -26.80 -5.29 -22.56
CA ARG A 506 -26.52 -4.64 -23.85
C ARG A 506 -25.04 -4.38 -24.02
N ASN A 507 -24.49 -4.77 -25.18
CA ASN A 507 -23.07 -4.67 -25.48
C ASN A 507 -22.22 -5.41 -24.44
N THR A 508 -22.70 -6.57 -24.00
CA THR A 508 -21.99 -7.46 -23.07
C THR A 508 -22.09 -8.89 -23.58
N ASN A 509 -21.27 -9.78 -23.03
CA ASN A 509 -21.33 -11.21 -23.27
C ASN A 509 -22.21 -11.91 -22.22
N LEU A 510 -23.12 -11.18 -21.59
CA LEU A 510 -23.98 -11.68 -20.52
C LEU A 510 -25.44 -11.59 -20.93
N ALA A 511 -26.17 -12.69 -20.78
CA ALA A 511 -27.60 -12.73 -21.04
C ALA A 511 -28.34 -11.72 -20.13
N PRO A 512 -29.47 -11.13 -20.58
CA PRO A 512 -30.28 -10.26 -19.73
C PRO A 512 -30.94 -11.04 -18.58
N ALA A 513 -31.12 -10.39 -17.43
CA ALA A 513 -31.77 -10.97 -16.25
C ALA A 513 -32.77 -10.01 -15.60
N THR A 514 -33.77 -10.55 -14.91
CA THR A 514 -34.81 -9.77 -14.23
C THR A 514 -35.22 -10.47 -12.94
N ALA A 515 -35.37 -9.70 -11.87
CA ALA A 515 -35.81 -10.20 -10.57
C ALA A 515 -36.84 -9.26 -9.93
N GLU A 516 -37.76 -9.82 -9.16
CA GLU A 516 -38.86 -9.09 -8.53
C GLU A 516 -39.01 -9.46 -7.05
N THR A 517 -39.32 -8.47 -6.24
CA THR A 517 -39.69 -8.64 -4.82
C THR A 517 -40.84 -7.72 -4.44
N VAL A 518 -41.58 -8.08 -3.39
CA VAL A 518 -42.75 -7.32 -2.92
C VAL A 518 -42.45 -6.74 -1.55
N VAL A 519 -42.60 -5.43 -1.41
CA VAL A 519 -42.38 -4.67 -0.17
C VAL A 519 -43.71 -4.18 0.37
N MET A 520 -44.00 -4.44 1.65
CA MET A 520 -45.23 -3.99 2.30
C MET A 520 -45.06 -2.58 2.86
N ILE A 521 -46.00 -1.68 2.57
CA ILE A 521 -46.00 -0.27 3.00
C ILE A 521 -47.19 -0.05 3.96
N GLY A 522 -46.93 0.17 5.25
CA GLY A 522 -47.99 0.46 6.24
C GLY A 522 -47.52 0.51 7.71
N GLU A 523 -48.23 1.27 8.56
CA GLU A 523 -47.88 1.54 9.97
C GLU A 523 -47.68 0.27 10.82
N ALA A 524 -46.51 0.16 11.46
CA ALA A 524 -46.28 -0.73 12.61
C ALA A 524 -47.11 -0.22 13.82
N GLY A 525 -48.38 -0.61 13.87
CA GLY A 525 -49.34 -0.11 14.84
C GLY A 525 -50.44 -1.10 15.21
N ALA A 526 -50.13 -2.37 15.46
CA ALA A 526 -51.04 -3.26 16.19
C ALA A 526 -50.30 -4.44 16.85
N GLN A 527 -50.39 -4.52 18.18
CA GLN A 527 -50.15 -5.76 18.92
C GLN A 527 -51.00 -6.87 18.29
N LEU A 528 -50.36 -7.91 17.76
CA LEU A 528 -51.09 -9.09 17.29
C LEU A 528 -51.67 -9.83 18.51
N PRO A 529 -52.99 -10.08 18.57
CA PRO A 529 -53.50 -11.11 19.45
C PRO A 529 -52.99 -12.48 18.97
N THR A 530 -52.50 -13.30 19.89
CA THR A 530 -52.06 -14.69 19.67
C THR A 530 -53.22 -15.57 19.23
N SER A 531 -53.61 -15.51 17.95
CA SER A 531 -54.37 -16.53 17.23
C SER A 531 -54.75 -16.05 15.82
N ILE A 532 -53.83 -16.19 14.86
CA ILE A 532 -54.06 -16.61 13.46
C ILE A 532 -52.66 -16.96 12.94
N TRP A 533 -52.31 -18.23 13.01
CA TRP A 533 -51.37 -18.86 12.08
C TRP A 533 -52.23 -19.69 11.12
N LEU A 534 -51.72 -19.90 9.90
CA LEU A 534 -52.29 -20.68 8.79
C LEU A 534 -53.03 -19.85 7.71
N ALA A 535 -52.27 -19.19 6.84
CA ALA A 535 -52.31 -19.42 5.38
C ALA A 535 -51.53 -18.31 4.64
N GLY A 536 -50.44 -18.69 3.98
CA GLY A 536 -49.66 -17.82 3.09
C GLY A 536 -48.29 -17.51 3.64
N GLY A 537 -47.25 -18.14 3.08
CA GLY A 537 -45.85 -17.87 3.45
C GLY A 537 -45.05 -19.05 4.04
N PHE A 538 -45.42 -20.30 3.73
CA PHE A 538 -44.59 -21.48 4.08
C PHE A 538 -44.37 -22.43 2.89
N LEU A 539 -44.31 -21.89 1.67
CA LEU A 539 -44.18 -22.71 0.45
C LEU A 539 -43.26 -22.09 -0.62
N VAL A 540 -42.07 -21.60 -0.23
CA VAL A 540 -40.99 -21.30 -1.20
C VAL A 540 -39.62 -21.83 -0.77
N LEU A 541 -39.34 -22.02 0.53
CA LEU A 541 -38.05 -22.56 1.00
C LEU A 541 -37.94 -24.11 1.03
N ILE A 542 -38.68 -24.81 0.16
CA ILE A 542 -38.48 -26.26 -0.08
C ILE A 542 -38.13 -26.57 -1.56
N ALA A 543 -38.17 -25.57 -2.46
CA ALA A 543 -37.83 -25.78 -3.86
C ALA A 543 -36.33 -25.61 -4.19
N ALA A 544 -35.56 -24.87 -3.38
CA ALA A 544 -34.13 -24.64 -3.63
C ALA A 544 -33.18 -25.63 -2.92
N GLY A 545 -33.62 -26.28 -1.84
CA GLY A 545 -32.75 -27.17 -1.03
C GLY A 545 -32.72 -28.65 -1.43
N LEU A 546 -33.65 -29.12 -2.29
CA LEU A 546 -33.77 -30.54 -2.66
C LEU A 546 -33.15 -30.91 -4.02
N GLY A 547 -32.65 -29.93 -4.79
CA GLY A 547 -31.93 -30.16 -6.05
C GLY A 547 -30.44 -30.47 -5.89
N PHE A 548 -29.81 -29.91 -4.86
CA PHE A 548 -28.34 -29.95 -4.69
C PHE A 548 -27.80 -31.31 -4.21
N TRP A 549 -28.62 -32.15 -3.56
CA TRP A 549 -28.16 -33.44 -3.03
C TRP A 549 -28.31 -34.63 -4.00
N TRP A 550 -29.15 -34.52 -5.05
CA TRP A 550 -29.43 -35.66 -5.93
C TRP A 550 -28.55 -35.72 -7.19
N TYR A 551 -27.91 -34.62 -7.60
CA TYR A 551 -27.11 -34.61 -8.83
C TYR A 551 -25.65 -35.05 -8.66
N ARG A 552 -25.13 -35.14 -7.42
CA ARG A 552 -23.75 -35.61 -7.18
C ARG A 552 -23.61 -37.13 -7.02
N ARG A 553 -24.63 -37.95 -7.35
CA ARG A 553 -24.52 -39.42 -7.22
C ARG A 553 -25.06 -40.25 -8.38
N SER A 554 -24.89 -39.82 -9.62
CA SER A 554 -25.15 -40.75 -10.74
C SER A 554 -24.38 -40.45 -12.04
N VAL A 555 -23.06 -40.68 -12.04
CA VAL A 555 -22.36 -41.30 -13.18
C VAL A 555 -21.21 -42.18 -12.67
N VAL A 556 -21.52 -43.40 -12.22
CA VAL A 556 -20.76 -44.60 -12.59
C VAL A 556 -21.75 -45.76 -12.56
N ALA A 557 -22.32 -46.09 -13.70
CA ALA A 557 -22.90 -47.40 -13.94
C ALA A 557 -21.93 -48.19 -14.81
N SER A 558 -21.34 -49.24 -14.25
CA SER A 558 -21.30 -50.58 -14.86
C SER A 558 -20.64 -51.59 -13.92
N THR A 559 -21.43 -52.57 -13.45
CA THR A 559 -21.21 -54.02 -13.63
C THR A 559 -21.64 -54.85 -12.41
N SER A 560 -22.76 -55.58 -12.60
CA SER A 560 -23.06 -56.96 -12.19
C SER A 560 -23.27 -57.40 -10.72
N ASP A 561 -24.49 -57.91 -10.52
CA ASP A 561 -24.89 -59.20 -9.92
C ASP A 561 -25.09 -59.39 -8.39
N SER A 562 -26.38 -59.61 -8.04
CA SER A 562 -26.90 -60.67 -7.14
C SER A 562 -26.75 -60.57 -5.59
N PRO A 563 -27.64 -61.24 -4.80
CA PRO A 563 -28.46 -60.56 -3.79
C PRO A 563 -28.33 -61.07 -2.32
N ALA A 564 -29.12 -60.42 -1.44
CA ALA A 564 -29.74 -60.90 -0.20
C ALA A 564 -29.20 -60.34 1.13
N GLY A 565 -30.11 -59.87 2.00
CA GLY A 565 -29.76 -59.62 3.40
C GLY A 565 -30.68 -58.69 4.20
N ASN A 566 -31.87 -59.16 4.53
CA ASN A 566 -32.87 -58.61 5.45
C ASN A 566 -32.35 -58.19 6.86
N ARG A 567 -32.74 -57.00 7.37
CA ARG A 567 -33.21 -56.63 8.75
C ARG A 567 -33.02 -55.13 9.00
N GLN A 568 -34.08 -54.32 9.11
CA GLN A 568 -34.99 -54.10 10.26
C GLN A 568 -34.44 -53.13 11.32
N SER A 569 -35.00 -51.91 11.29
CA SER A 569 -35.51 -51.10 12.42
C SER A 569 -34.56 -50.69 13.55
N THR A 570 -34.35 -49.37 13.73
CA THR A 570 -35.06 -48.52 14.72
C THR A 570 -34.52 -47.09 14.67
N LEU A 571 -35.43 -46.12 14.55
CA LEU A 571 -35.23 -44.72 14.90
C LEU A 571 -35.23 -44.58 16.43
N ASP A 572 -34.27 -43.84 16.99
CA ASP A 572 -34.50 -42.67 17.85
C ASP A 572 -33.18 -42.20 18.49
N GLY A 573 -32.94 -40.89 18.45
CA GLY A 573 -31.85 -40.26 19.20
C GLY A 573 -31.36 -38.94 18.63
N THR A 574 -32.19 -37.90 18.71
CA THR A 574 -31.85 -36.49 19.00
C THR A 574 -30.43 -35.99 18.68
N THR A 575 -30.30 -35.13 17.66
CA THR A 575 -29.17 -34.20 17.54
C THR A 575 -29.57 -32.84 18.08
N ALA A 576 -28.79 -32.37 19.04
CA ALA A 576 -28.84 -31.03 19.61
C ALA A 576 -28.54 -29.96 18.56
N ALA A 577 -29.05 -28.74 18.79
CA ALA A 577 -28.67 -27.56 18.03
C ALA A 577 -27.14 -27.39 18.08
N GLU A 578 -26.51 -27.43 16.91
CA GLU A 578 -25.08 -27.20 16.75
C GLU A 578 -24.85 -25.70 16.54
N LYS A 579 -24.05 -25.13 17.44
CA LYS A 579 -23.47 -23.78 17.41
C LYS A 579 -22.73 -23.56 16.07
N PRO A 580 -22.65 -22.33 15.52
CA PRO A 580 -21.88 -22.09 14.30
C PRO A 580 -20.45 -22.62 14.47
N ALA A 581 -20.00 -23.41 13.49
CA ALA A 581 -18.67 -24.03 13.51
C ALA A 581 -17.58 -22.97 13.29
N ASP A 582 -16.45 -23.14 13.99
CA ASP A 582 -15.23 -22.36 13.77
C ASP A 582 -14.81 -22.39 12.29
N PRO A 583 -14.27 -21.29 11.74
CA PRO A 583 -13.71 -21.28 10.40
C PRO A 583 -12.54 -22.28 10.36
N SER A 584 -12.71 -23.35 9.58
CA SER A 584 -11.67 -24.36 9.42
C SER A 584 -10.46 -23.81 8.65
N PRO A 585 -9.24 -24.31 8.92
CA PRO A 585 -8.00 -23.95 8.21
C PRO A 585 -8.13 -23.99 6.67
N GLU A 586 -9.03 -24.83 6.16
CA GLU A 586 -9.32 -25.01 4.73
C GLU A 586 -9.76 -23.74 3.97
N THR A 587 -10.17 -22.66 4.66
CA THR A 587 -10.58 -21.40 3.99
C THR A 587 -9.59 -20.23 4.11
N VAL A 588 -8.60 -20.34 5.00
CA VAL A 588 -7.58 -19.29 5.21
C VAL A 588 -6.30 -19.60 4.44
N THR A 589 -5.89 -20.87 4.40
CA THR A 589 -4.70 -21.32 3.65
C THR A 589 -4.72 -20.93 2.17
N PRO A 590 -5.83 -21.07 1.41
CA PRO A 590 -5.86 -20.65 0.01
C PRO A 590 -5.66 -19.14 -0.20
N LEU A 591 -6.07 -18.31 0.76
CA LEU A 591 -5.87 -16.86 0.69
C LEU A 591 -4.40 -16.48 0.94
N LEU A 592 -3.73 -17.16 1.88
CA LEU A 592 -2.30 -16.97 2.13
C LEU A 592 -1.42 -17.49 0.98
N GLU A 593 -1.83 -18.56 0.31
CA GLU A 593 -1.19 -19.07 -0.91
C GLU A 593 -1.33 -18.08 -2.06
N ARG A 594 -2.55 -17.56 -2.28
CA ARG A 594 -2.83 -16.53 -3.31
C ARG A 594 -2.06 -15.24 -3.06
N ALA A 595 -1.97 -14.79 -1.80
CA ALA A 595 -1.17 -13.62 -1.45
C ALA A 595 0.32 -13.83 -1.75
N HIS A 596 0.84 -15.04 -1.54
CA HIS A 596 2.23 -15.39 -1.90
C HIS A 596 2.46 -15.39 -3.41
N GLU A 597 1.52 -15.93 -4.17
CA GLU A 597 1.56 -15.92 -5.64
C GLU A 597 1.48 -14.49 -6.19
N GLN A 598 0.62 -13.63 -5.64
CA GLN A 598 0.53 -12.22 -6.01
C GLN A 598 1.86 -11.49 -5.74
N LEU A 599 2.47 -11.72 -4.58
CA LEU A 599 3.76 -11.14 -4.21
C LEU A 599 4.89 -11.58 -5.16
N THR A 600 4.92 -12.88 -5.51
CA THR A 600 5.92 -13.44 -6.45
C THR A 600 5.78 -12.86 -7.86
N ASN A 601 4.57 -12.44 -8.23
CA ASN A 601 4.26 -11.79 -9.50
C ASN A 601 4.36 -10.25 -9.45
N GLY A 602 4.97 -9.68 -8.42
CA GLY A 602 5.16 -8.23 -8.28
C GLY A 602 3.89 -7.44 -7.97
N ARG A 603 2.79 -8.11 -7.59
CA ARG A 603 1.51 -7.48 -7.22
C ARG A 603 1.43 -7.27 -5.71
N SER A 604 2.26 -6.36 -5.21
CA SER A 604 2.47 -6.12 -3.78
C SER A 604 1.22 -5.57 -3.06
N ASP A 605 0.45 -4.70 -3.71
CA ASP A 605 -0.82 -4.20 -3.16
C ASP A 605 -1.88 -5.31 -3.04
N ASP A 606 -2.01 -6.14 -4.08
CA ASP A 606 -2.95 -7.27 -4.07
C ASP A 606 -2.58 -8.32 -3.02
N ALA A 607 -1.27 -8.60 -2.88
CA ALA A 607 -0.75 -9.49 -1.84
C ALA A 607 -1.10 -8.98 -0.44
N THR A 608 -0.95 -7.67 -0.22
CA THR A 608 -1.28 -7.00 1.04
C THR A 608 -2.78 -7.05 1.34
N ARG A 609 -3.63 -6.73 0.35
CA ARG A 609 -5.09 -6.80 0.48
C ARG A 609 -5.58 -8.22 0.77
N THR A 610 -5.02 -9.21 0.09
CA THR A 610 -5.36 -10.63 0.26
C THR A 610 -4.88 -11.16 1.62
N SER A 611 -3.71 -10.72 2.09
CA SER A 611 -3.18 -11.03 3.42
C SER A 611 -4.10 -10.51 4.53
N TYR A 612 -4.58 -9.27 4.42
CA TYR A 612 -5.57 -8.70 5.35
C TYR A 612 -6.90 -9.46 5.31
N ALA A 613 -7.39 -9.84 4.13
CA ALA A 613 -8.62 -10.62 4.00
C ALA A 613 -8.52 -12.00 4.69
N ALA A 614 -7.36 -12.65 4.58
CA ALA A 614 -7.07 -13.91 5.28
C ALA A 614 -7.15 -13.74 6.81
N VAL A 615 -6.52 -12.69 7.33
CA VAL A 615 -6.51 -12.35 8.77
C VAL A 615 -7.89 -12.00 9.28
N ARG A 616 -8.61 -11.13 8.57
CA ARG A 616 -9.97 -10.73 8.94
C ARG A 616 -10.89 -11.95 9.01
N ARG A 617 -10.74 -12.90 8.08
CA ARG A 617 -11.50 -14.15 8.08
C ARG A 617 -11.12 -15.08 9.23
N ALA A 618 -9.83 -15.18 9.57
CA ALA A 618 -9.35 -15.98 10.69
C ALA A 618 -9.82 -15.45 12.05
N LEU A 619 -9.85 -14.12 12.21
CA LEU A 619 -10.19 -13.46 13.47
C LEU A 619 -11.68 -13.13 13.62
N ALA A 620 -12.46 -13.11 12.54
CA ALA A 620 -13.90 -12.79 12.59
C ALA A 620 -14.70 -13.71 13.54
N ALA A 621 -14.23 -14.94 13.80
CA ALA A 621 -14.88 -15.85 14.74
C ALA A 621 -14.62 -15.52 16.21
N GLN A 622 -13.63 -14.68 16.50
CA GLN A 622 -13.28 -14.26 17.86
C GLN A 622 -14.07 -13.04 18.32
N ILE A 623 -14.62 -12.26 17.38
CA ILE A 623 -15.38 -11.04 17.64
C ILE A 623 -16.88 -11.33 17.42
N ASP A 624 -17.68 -11.26 18.48
CA ASP A 624 -19.13 -11.56 18.43
C ASP A 624 -19.94 -10.29 18.10
N THR A 625 -19.88 -9.84 16.84
CA THR A 625 -20.66 -8.68 16.36
C THR A 625 -21.30 -8.93 15.00
N GLN A 626 -22.56 -8.48 14.82
CA GLN A 626 -23.37 -8.71 13.60
C GLN A 626 -23.34 -7.53 12.60
N ASP A 627 -22.52 -6.50 12.85
CA ASP A 627 -22.46 -5.29 12.03
C ASP A 627 -21.27 -5.32 11.05
N ALA A 628 -21.44 -4.70 9.87
CA ALA A 628 -20.38 -4.53 8.89
C ALA A 628 -19.33 -3.50 9.37
N MET A 629 -18.30 -3.98 10.07
CA MET A 629 -17.22 -3.13 10.60
C MET A 629 -16.24 -2.70 9.50
N THR A 630 -15.81 -1.43 9.55
CA THR A 630 -14.62 -0.97 8.82
C THR A 630 -13.36 -1.66 9.36
N HIS A 631 -12.25 -1.59 8.61
CA HIS A 631 -10.99 -2.24 8.98
C HIS A 631 -10.41 -1.70 10.30
N TRP A 632 -10.53 -0.39 10.55
CA TRP A 632 -10.14 0.23 11.81
C TRP A 632 -11.10 -0.06 12.97
N GLU A 633 -12.41 -0.17 12.72
CA GLU A 633 -13.37 -0.59 13.76
C GLU A 633 -13.17 -2.06 14.15
N PHE A 634 -12.84 -2.92 13.18
CA PHE A 634 -12.48 -4.32 13.43
C PHE A 634 -11.23 -4.42 14.31
N TYR A 635 -10.16 -3.69 13.98
CA TYR A 635 -8.95 -3.61 14.81
C TYR A 635 -9.24 -3.09 16.23
N ARG A 636 -9.97 -1.97 16.35
CA ARG A 636 -10.30 -1.37 17.66
C ARG A 636 -11.12 -2.32 18.51
N THR A 637 -12.05 -3.06 17.90
CA THR A 637 -12.87 -4.06 18.60
C THR A 637 -12.01 -5.23 19.07
N TYR A 638 -11.17 -5.79 18.20
CA TYR A 638 -10.25 -6.89 18.54
C TYR A 638 -9.28 -6.51 19.67
N ARG A 639 -8.74 -5.28 19.65
CA ARG A 639 -7.85 -4.77 20.70
C ARG A 639 -8.56 -4.65 22.05
N ASN A 640 -9.80 -4.21 22.06
CA ASN A 640 -10.58 -4.01 23.29
C ASN A 640 -10.98 -5.34 23.97
N GLU A 641 -10.99 -6.45 23.25
CA GLU A 641 -11.19 -7.79 23.80
C GLU A 641 -9.94 -8.38 24.50
N GLY A 642 -8.79 -7.68 24.42
CA GLY A 642 -7.59 -8.00 25.20
C GLY A 642 -6.67 -9.05 24.57
N SER A 643 -6.71 -9.22 23.24
CA SER A 643 -5.87 -10.17 22.51
C SER A 643 -4.41 -9.72 22.40
N THR A 644 -3.46 -10.64 22.60
CA THR A 644 -2.00 -10.40 22.55
C THR A 644 -1.46 -10.06 21.17
N ASP A 645 -2.24 -10.31 20.11
CA ASP A 645 -1.81 -10.17 18.71
C ASP A 645 -2.31 -8.85 18.06
N ALA A 646 -2.79 -7.90 18.89
CA ALA A 646 -3.36 -6.65 18.41
C ALA A 646 -2.34 -5.77 17.65
N GLU A 647 -1.07 -5.75 18.05
CA GLU A 647 -0.01 -5.00 17.37
C GLU A 647 0.22 -5.53 15.94
N LEU A 648 0.27 -6.85 15.78
CA LEU A 648 0.38 -7.48 14.46
C LEU A 648 -0.86 -7.17 13.58
N LEU A 649 -2.06 -7.19 14.15
CA LEU A 649 -3.27 -6.80 13.42
C LEU A 649 -3.26 -5.32 13.04
N GLN A 650 -2.67 -4.44 13.85
CA GLN A 650 -2.53 -3.02 13.54
C GLN A 650 -1.67 -2.81 12.30
N GLU A 651 -0.50 -3.44 12.25
CA GLU A 651 0.45 -3.33 11.13
C GLU A 651 -0.15 -3.86 9.83
N ILE A 652 -0.87 -4.99 9.87
CA ILE A 652 -1.57 -5.55 8.71
C ILE A 652 -2.73 -4.63 8.27
N THR A 653 -3.41 -3.97 9.22
CA THR A 653 -4.50 -3.03 8.92
C THR A 653 -3.98 -1.74 8.28
N GLN A 654 -2.83 -1.22 8.72
CA GLN A 654 -2.16 -0.07 8.11
C GLN A 654 -1.66 -0.39 6.70
N GLY A 655 -1.04 -1.55 6.52
CA GLY A 655 -0.62 -2.03 5.21
C GLY A 655 -1.79 -2.18 4.25
N TYR A 656 -2.93 -2.70 4.72
CA TYR A 656 -4.17 -2.75 3.94
C TYR A 656 -4.68 -1.36 3.54
N GLU A 657 -4.69 -0.40 4.45
CA GLU A 657 -5.16 0.97 4.16
C GLU A 657 -4.28 1.64 3.10
N ARG A 658 -2.95 1.49 3.21
CA ARG A 658 -2.00 1.98 2.21
C ARG A 658 -2.20 1.30 0.85
N ALA A 659 -2.29 -0.03 0.84
CA ALA A 659 -2.52 -0.78 -0.40
C ALA A 659 -3.89 -0.49 -1.03
N ALA A 660 -4.93 -0.19 -0.25
CA ALA A 660 -6.30 -0.01 -0.75
C ALA A 660 -6.65 1.44 -1.10
N PHE A 661 -6.07 2.40 -0.38
CA PHE A 661 -6.45 3.82 -0.45
C PHE A 661 -5.26 4.78 -0.61
N GLY A 662 -4.02 4.29 -0.52
CA GLY A 662 -2.81 5.08 -0.74
C GLY A 662 -2.62 5.48 -2.21
N ARG A 663 -1.93 6.60 -2.42
CA ARG A 663 -1.53 7.07 -3.77
C ARG A 663 -0.31 6.34 -4.31
N GLU A 664 0.47 5.72 -3.42
CA GLU A 664 1.68 4.95 -3.74
C GLU A 664 1.45 3.48 -3.41
N SER A 665 1.94 2.60 -4.29
CA SER A 665 1.87 1.16 -4.09
C SER A 665 2.81 0.69 -2.97
N VAL A 666 2.36 -0.26 -2.18
CA VAL A 666 3.16 -0.93 -1.14
C VAL A 666 4.35 -1.63 -1.78
N SER A 667 5.55 -1.45 -1.21
CA SER A 667 6.76 -2.09 -1.73
C SER A 667 6.70 -3.62 -1.60
N THR A 668 7.46 -4.34 -2.41
CA THR A 668 7.52 -5.82 -2.34
C THR A 668 8.02 -6.31 -0.98
N ASP A 669 8.98 -5.60 -0.36
CA ASP A 669 9.50 -5.96 0.96
C ASP A 669 8.46 -5.74 2.07
N GLU A 670 7.71 -4.63 1.99
CA GLU A 670 6.62 -4.35 2.92
C GLU A 670 5.47 -5.34 2.78
N ALA A 671 5.05 -5.65 1.55
CA ALA A 671 4.02 -6.66 1.28
C ALA A 671 4.45 -8.08 1.71
N SER A 672 5.74 -8.42 1.56
CA SER A 672 6.31 -9.65 2.11
C SER A 672 6.22 -9.69 3.64
N GLY A 673 6.59 -8.58 4.29
CA GLY A 673 6.47 -8.43 5.74
C GLY A 673 5.03 -8.55 6.25
N ILE A 674 4.05 -8.03 5.51
CA ILE A 674 2.62 -8.13 5.86
C ILE A 674 2.11 -9.57 5.70
N LEU A 675 2.54 -10.28 4.65
CA LEU A 675 2.19 -11.68 4.43
C LEU A 675 2.73 -12.61 5.52
N GLU A 676 3.97 -12.40 5.99
CA GLU A 676 4.54 -13.19 7.10
C GLU A 676 3.79 -12.98 8.42
N ARG A 677 3.42 -11.73 8.71
CA ARG A 677 2.59 -11.40 9.88
C ARG A 677 1.19 -12.01 9.77
N ALA A 678 0.60 -11.99 8.57
CA ALA A 678 -0.69 -12.62 8.30
C ALA A 678 -0.64 -14.15 8.50
N ARG A 679 0.44 -14.81 8.06
CA ARG A 679 0.67 -16.25 8.32
C ARG A 679 0.80 -16.56 9.81
N THR A 680 1.50 -15.70 10.54
CA THR A 680 1.65 -15.80 12.00
C THR A 680 0.30 -15.70 12.70
N LEU A 681 -0.50 -14.69 12.36
CA LEU A 681 -1.84 -14.48 12.96
C LEU A 681 -2.83 -15.59 12.61
N CYS A 682 -2.73 -16.15 11.40
CA CYS A 682 -3.60 -17.21 10.91
C CYS A 682 -3.15 -18.62 11.34
N GLY A 683 -2.07 -18.75 12.12
CA GLY A 683 -1.57 -20.05 12.61
C GLY A 683 -0.99 -20.97 11.53
N SER A 684 -0.59 -20.44 10.37
CA SER A 684 -0.05 -21.21 9.24
C SER A 684 1.48 -21.11 9.22
N ASN A 685 2.16 -21.75 10.19
CA ASN A 685 3.58 -22.06 10.02
C ASN A 685 3.70 -23.45 9.38
N GLU A 686 4.41 -23.53 8.25
CA GLU A 686 4.92 -24.80 7.74
C GLU A 686 5.63 -25.51 8.89
N SER A 687 5.08 -26.66 9.28
CA SER A 687 5.79 -27.59 10.13
C SER A 687 6.96 -28.13 9.32
N THR A 688 8.12 -27.48 9.42
CA THR A 688 9.40 -28.05 9.02
C THR A 688 9.57 -29.33 9.81
N SER A 689 9.21 -30.45 9.18
CA SER A 689 9.43 -31.78 9.71
C SER A 689 10.93 -32.02 9.71
N ASP A 690 11.55 -31.70 10.84
CA ASP A 690 12.85 -32.22 11.25
C ASP A 690 12.74 -33.75 11.27
N SER A 691 13.15 -34.40 10.18
CA SER A 691 13.30 -35.85 10.15
C SER A 691 14.53 -36.20 10.99
N ALA A 692 14.31 -36.28 12.30
CA ALA A 692 15.23 -36.87 13.23
C ALA A 692 15.55 -38.31 12.78
N LEU A 693 16.85 -38.54 12.63
CA LEU A 693 17.49 -39.85 12.59
C LEU A 693 16.89 -40.76 13.67
N ALA A 694 16.24 -41.85 13.24
CA ALA A 694 15.96 -42.98 14.09
C ALA A 694 17.08 -44.02 13.92
N ASP A 695 17.78 -44.26 15.02
CA ASP A 695 18.55 -45.49 15.29
C ASP A 695 17.68 -46.72 15.00
N ASP A 696 18.11 -47.56 14.03
CA ASP A 696 18.46 -48.98 14.24
C ASP A 696 19.32 -49.50 13.07
#